data_AF-A0A2T7U0W9-F1
#
_entry.id   AF-A0A2T7U0W9-F1
#
_cell.length_a   1.000
_cell.length_b   1.000
_cell.length_c   1.000
_cell.angle_alpha   90.00
_cell.angle_beta   90.00
_cell.angle_gamma   90.00
#
_symmetry.space_group_name_H-M   'P 1'
#
loop_
_entity.id
_entity.type
_entity.pdbx_description
1 polymer ?
#
loop_
_entity_poly.entity_id
_entity_poly.type
_entity_poly.pdbx_seq_one_letter_code
_entity_poly.pdbx_strand_id
1 'polypeptide(L)'
;MFKQGVGSFKYYVGISSLDQIATRDDRVCVLNILGGESSDVTPVGHAYSGGNVVFGTSPGRSGQVLETPVGNVPVYNNVREGLEAGHRFNCGVVYLPPSGARDGVAELIRVNPELKKIFIVTEKLSVHDSREIRAMGQQNGIDIFGGNSLGVADAWNQVRIGGALGGDSPAEALRKGSVAIFSNSGNFTTTIATYLRMAGWGTTTLISSGKDVYIHYAAPEFAFALANDARTKAAVLYAEPGGYYELDATFTKPVVACVVGRWKSKLTRAVGHAGAMAGGHDDAEAKEQWFMAKFGVDDIFTPENPVFSPQGAVVTNIAHIPQALTAVMQANAARPDFEPEGSLALKPWFGSSQGIVLPPELDLPVVTAASPYDQQIEHLNRQIGAVFPRQAMKDASGASQMDPRTQITSLHGTSMLEAAQFPVESNICLSLLRGPGSENDRKLVNAAVGAEINLSGTPALAAAQAAREAGNAPNTVLAAACSIIGPRYADRARQAVRALVEHFTEAGLRSAVDETFDLSQVRFDGAANLFVSDQPDAKAEALLDGLQARGAKSVFVRYLRTLNGHPTADAVLAAVATTLAWEPLMRKRISLLTVETLPWWLRLFGVLIGASADAGRHEEDAFCGIPNEEIVGSRSLTEVAFAALVGTEPTPDHLFAFQTLVGLLLSNGPGTISAQGAKGAVSADGPETPERVQLNKALIGFLTHSGYAHGGNGYEGIAFLIEQFQDVDLADPGDPDHGIDLPALARRYAAEYATYKADKKTAGSLDIQKIPGVNHPVFKDKPVNHDPREVFVRELFERREEYNVFHAYYQELVKALYETGVSRNVYCVNIDAVIAALLLKMLWRPYRDGALTKEALETSAFTLFLYARMLGCAAEIDDHLNRGRNMDTRTAASKCQYVS
;
A
#
# COMPACT_ATOMS: atom_id res chain seq x y z
N MET A 1 -56.31 29.19 8.85
CA MET A 1 -56.12 30.54 8.28
C MET A 1 -54.69 30.59 7.79
N PHE A 2 -54.46 30.70 6.47
CA PHE A 2 -53.09 30.71 5.93
C PHE A 2 -52.40 32.02 6.34
N LYS A 3 -51.17 31.94 6.85
CA LYS A 3 -50.36 33.11 7.20
C LYS A 3 -49.96 33.84 5.92
N GLN A 4 -50.05 35.17 5.91
CA GLN A 4 -49.60 35.97 4.78
C GLN A 4 -48.07 36.11 4.84
N GLY A 5 -47.39 35.66 3.78
CA GLY A 5 -45.95 35.82 3.61
C GLY A 5 -45.60 37.11 2.88
N VAL A 6 -44.33 37.24 2.52
CA VAL A 6 -43.79 38.34 1.70
C VAL A 6 -43.97 38.05 0.21
N GLY A 7 -43.87 39.08 -0.63
CA GLY A 7 -43.91 38.93 -2.09
C GLY A 7 -45.26 38.41 -2.62
N SER A 8 -45.24 37.90 -3.86
CA SER A 8 -46.41 37.39 -4.59
C SER A 8 -46.46 35.85 -4.63
N PHE A 9 -45.80 35.17 -3.70
CA PHE A 9 -45.74 33.71 -3.64
C PHE A 9 -47.14 33.11 -3.36
N LYS A 10 -47.45 31.98 -4.00
CA LYS A 10 -48.70 31.22 -3.77
C LYS A 10 -48.72 30.49 -2.43
N TYR A 11 -47.62 30.58 -1.68
CA TYR A 11 -47.37 29.92 -0.41
C TYR A 11 -46.62 30.92 0.50
N TYR A 12 -46.64 30.68 1.80
CA TYR A 12 -45.92 31.46 2.79
C TYR A 12 -44.40 31.43 2.53
N VAL A 13 -43.81 32.61 2.51
CA VAL A 13 -42.36 32.87 2.57
C VAL A 13 -42.19 33.99 3.58
N GLY A 14 -41.38 33.80 4.61
CA GLY A 14 -41.13 34.81 5.64
C GLY A 14 -39.89 35.67 5.35
N ILE A 15 -38.91 35.11 4.63
CA ILE A 15 -37.65 35.78 4.27
C ILE A 15 -37.88 36.79 3.13
N SER A 16 -37.72 38.08 3.41
CA SER A 16 -37.75 39.14 2.39
C SER A 16 -36.39 39.48 1.82
N SER A 17 -35.30 39.22 2.55
CA SER A 17 -33.93 39.56 2.16
C SER A 17 -32.93 38.54 2.72
N LEU A 18 -31.80 38.32 2.02
CA LEU A 18 -30.82 37.29 2.38
C LEU A 18 -30.21 37.49 3.77
N ASP A 19 -30.10 38.73 4.23
CA ASP A 19 -29.58 39.07 5.56
C ASP A 19 -30.44 38.56 6.72
N GLN A 20 -31.68 38.12 6.46
CA GLN A 20 -32.60 37.57 7.46
C GLN A 20 -32.45 36.05 7.65
N ILE A 21 -31.73 35.37 6.75
CA ILE A 21 -31.60 33.90 6.77
C ILE A 21 -30.79 33.45 7.99
N ALA A 22 -29.63 34.07 8.23
CA ALA A 22 -28.77 33.82 9.38
C ALA A 22 -28.33 35.16 10.00
N THR A 23 -28.79 35.42 11.22
CA THR A 23 -28.64 36.70 11.93
C THR A 23 -28.00 36.48 13.31
N ARG A 24 -27.41 37.55 13.88
CA ARG A 24 -26.85 37.51 15.25
C ARG A 24 -27.92 37.38 16.34
N ASP A 25 -29.16 37.70 16.00
CA ASP A 25 -30.30 37.59 16.90
C ASP A 25 -30.87 36.16 16.95
N ASP A 26 -30.42 35.28 16.04
CA ASP A 26 -30.88 33.90 16.05
C ASP A 26 -30.39 33.19 17.32
N ARG A 27 -31.34 32.51 17.97
CA ARG A 27 -31.13 31.62 19.10
C ARG A 27 -31.61 30.24 18.69
N VAL A 28 -30.72 29.26 18.82
CA VAL A 28 -30.84 27.96 18.16
C VAL A 28 -31.08 26.85 19.18
N CYS A 29 -32.12 26.04 18.94
CA CYS A 29 -32.32 24.74 19.55
C CYS A 29 -31.88 23.63 18.58
N VAL A 30 -30.93 22.78 18.99
CA VAL A 30 -30.43 21.67 18.16
C VAL A 30 -31.05 20.35 18.62
N LEU A 31 -31.83 19.70 17.74
CA LEU A 31 -32.37 18.38 18.01
C LEU A 31 -31.30 17.31 17.76
N ASN A 32 -31.15 16.38 18.72
CA ASN A 32 -30.11 15.35 18.74
C ASN A 32 -28.69 15.90 18.90
N ILE A 33 -28.48 16.93 19.72
CA ILE A 33 -27.20 17.67 19.84
C ILE A 33 -25.98 16.82 20.21
N LEU A 34 -26.17 15.68 20.89
CA LEU A 34 -25.11 14.73 21.27
C LEU A 34 -24.96 13.56 20.27
N GLY A 35 -25.61 13.61 19.11
CA GLY A 35 -25.35 12.69 18.00
C GLY A 35 -23.99 12.96 17.37
N GLY A 36 -23.36 11.94 16.78
CA GLY A 36 -21.97 12.02 16.31
C GLY A 36 -21.67 13.22 15.41
N GLU A 37 -22.48 13.47 14.39
CA GLU A 37 -22.29 14.62 13.49
C GLU A 37 -22.53 15.97 14.20
N SER A 38 -23.60 16.07 14.97
CA SER A 38 -23.98 17.32 15.63
C SER A 38 -23.02 17.70 16.76
N SER A 39 -22.45 16.74 17.49
CA SER A 39 -21.52 17.02 18.59
C SER A 39 -20.21 17.62 18.08
N ASP A 40 -19.83 17.30 16.85
CA ASP A 40 -18.59 17.80 16.24
C ASP A 40 -18.83 19.15 15.53
N VAL A 41 -19.96 19.31 14.84
CA VAL A 41 -20.26 20.50 14.03
C VAL A 41 -20.81 21.67 14.87
N THR A 42 -21.63 21.38 15.89
CA THR A 42 -22.29 22.40 16.71
C THR A 42 -21.30 23.32 17.43
N PRO A 43 -20.23 22.82 18.10
CA PRO A 43 -19.27 23.68 18.80
C PRO A 43 -18.61 24.72 17.89
N VAL A 44 -18.22 24.32 16.66
CA VAL A 44 -17.59 25.21 15.68
C VAL A 44 -18.58 26.29 15.21
N GLY A 45 -19.82 25.90 14.89
CA GLY A 45 -20.85 26.84 14.43
C GLY A 45 -21.25 27.82 15.54
N HIS A 46 -21.37 27.31 16.77
CA HIS A 46 -21.67 28.07 17.96
C HIS A 46 -20.60 29.13 18.25
N ALA A 47 -19.32 28.74 18.25
CA ALA A 47 -18.20 29.64 18.47
C ALA A 47 -18.08 30.70 17.38
N TYR A 48 -18.17 30.29 16.10
CA TYR A 48 -18.14 31.24 14.98
C TYR A 48 -19.27 32.27 15.07
N SER A 49 -20.46 31.84 15.50
CA SER A 49 -21.66 32.68 15.64
C SER A 49 -21.73 33.51 16.91
N GLY A 50 -20.68 33.53 17.74
CA GLY A 50 -20.67 34.27 18.99
C GLY A 50 -21.65 33.74 20.05
N GLY A 51 -21.95 32.44 20.03
CA GLY A 51 -22.75 31.80 21.09
C GLY A 51 -24.25 31.67 20.79
N ASN A 52 -24.65 31.36 19.55
CA ASN A 52 -26.06 31.37 19.13
C ASN A 52 -26.91 30.14 19.55
N VAL A 53 -26.30 29.08 20.09
CA VAL A 53 -27.00 27.84 20.49
C VAL A 53 -27.34 27.92 21.96
N VAL A 54 -28.63 27.86 22.29
CA VAL A 54 -29.12 28.07 23.66
C VAL A 54 -29.29 26.77 24.43
N PHE A 55 -29.71 25.71 23.76
CA PHE A 55 -29.78 24.34 24.29
C PHE A 55 -29.91 23.34 23.14
N GLY A 56 -29.81 22.06 23.46
CA GLY A 56 -30.20 21.00 22.53
C GLY A 56 -30.94 19.86 23.19
N THR A 57 -31.44 18.94 22.39
CA THR A 57 -32.16 17.75 22.87
C THR A 57 -31.38 16.49 22.59
N SER A 58 -31.45 15.52 23.51
CA SER A 58 -30.97 14.16 23.32
C SER A 58 -31.76 13.24 24.27
N PRO A 59 -32.71 12.43 23.75
CA PRO A 59 -33.57 11.59 24.59
C PRO A 59 -32.78 10.67 25.54
N GLY A 60 -33.14 10.69 26.82
CA GLY A 60 -32.48 9.90 27.86
C GLY A 60 -31.18 10.51 28.41
N ARG A 61 -30.81 11.72 27.98
CA ARG A 61 -29.56 12.39 28.36
C ARG A 61 -29.77 13.79 28.95
N SER A 62 -30.98 14.09 29.43
CA SER A 62 -31.24 15.36 30.13
C SER A 62 -30.31 15.55 31.32
N GLY A 63 -29.82 16.79 31.51
CA GLY A 63 -28.85 17.17 32.54
C GLY A 63 -27.39 17.06 32.10
N GLN A 64 -27.10 16.48 30.93
CA GLN A 64 -25.77 16.56 30.32
C GLN A 64 -25.55 17.92 29.65
N VAL A 65 -24.32 18.14 29.20
CA VAL A 65 -23.93 19.33 28.44
C VAL A 65 -23.12 18.92 27.20
N LEU A 66 -23.21 19.72 26.13
CA LEU A 66 -22.22 19.72 25.06
C LEU A 66 -21.17 20.78 25.40
N GLU A 67 -19.91 20.36 25.53
CA GLU A 67 -18.80 21.28 25.77
C GLU A 67 -18.45 22.04 24.48
N THR A 68 -18.20 23.35 24.59
CA THR A 68 -17.78 24.18 23.45
C THR A 68 -16.72 25.20 23.87
N PRO A 69 -15.94 25.77 22.92
CA PRO A 69 -14.91 26.76 23.23
C PRO A 69 -15.44 28.05 23.88
N VAL A 70 -16.73 28.36 23.75
CA VAL A 70 -17.36 29.58 24.27
C VAL A 70 -18.38 29.32 25.39
N GLY A 71 -18.41 28.08 25.91
CA GLY A 71 -19.25 27.69 27.04
C GLY A 71 -20.04 26.41 26.80
N ASN A 72 -20.50 25.79 27.89
CA ASN A 72 -21.28 24.55 27.83
C ASN A 72 -22.72 24.83 27.40
N VAL A 73 -23.24 24.03 26.48
CA VAL A 73 -24.64 24.08 26.01
C VAL A 73 -25.45 23.00 26.74
N PRO A 74 -26.54 23.36 27.45
CA PRO A 74 -27.35 22.40 28.20
C PRO A 74 -28.14 21.45 27.29
N VAL A 75 -28.30 20.20 27.74
CA VAL A 75 -29.01 19.13 27.02
C VAL A 75 -30.24 18.67 27.80
N TYR A 76 -31.36 18.56 27.11
CA TYR A 76 -32.66 18.11 27.64
C TYR A 76 -33.19 16.88 26.89
N ASN A 77 -34.21 16.20 27.41
CA ASN A 77 -34.78 15.05 26.67
C ASN A 77 -35.60 15.48 25.45
N ASN A 78 -36.23 16.65 25.54
CA ASN A 78 -37.18 17.16 24.56
C ASN A 78 -37.20 18.71 24.58
N VAL A 79 -37.84 19.34 23.59
CA VAL A 79 -37.84 20.81 23.42
C VAL A 79 -38.60 21.50 24.55
N ARG A 80 -39.67 20.86 25.04
CA ARG A 80 -40.51 21.41 26.12
C ARG A 80 -39.73 21.59 27.41
N GLU A 81 -38.92 20.59 27.81
CA GLU A 81 -38.07 20.68 28.99
C GLU A 81 -37.11 21.90 28.92
N GLY A 82 -36.51 22.14 27.75
CA GLY A 82 -35.64 23.32 27.54
C GLY A 82 -36.39 24.64 27.70
N LEU A 83 -37.61 24.75 27.17
CA LEU A 83 -38.45 25.93 27.34
C LEU A 83 -38.91 26.15 28.80
N GLU A 84 -39.26 25.08 29.50
CA GLU A 84 -39.63 25.06 30.92
C GLU A 84 -38.46 25.46 31.82
N ALA A 85 -37.23 25.10 31.43
CA ALA A 85 -35.99 25.56 32.07
C ALA A 85 -35.66 27.04 31.81
N GLY A 86 -36.48 27.76 31.03
CA GLY A 86 -36.36 29.20 30.81
C GLY A 86 -35.66 29.60 29.51
N HIS A 87 -35.19 28.64 28.70
CA HIS A 87 -34.56 28.95 27.41
C HIS A 87 -35.59 29.47 26.41
N ARG A 88 -35.15 30.33 25.49
CA ARG A 88 -35.96 30.87 24.38
C ARG A 88 -35.16 30.80 23.08
N PHE A 89 -35.84 30.46 22.00
CA PHE A 89 -35.21 30.26 20.70
C PHE A 89 -36.18 30.58 19.57
N ASN A 90 -35.67 31.04 18.44
CA ASN A 90 -36.44 31.34 17.23
C ASN A 90 -36.05 30.44 16.04
N CYS A 91 -35.00 29.61 16.20
CA CYS A 91 -34.46 28.74 15.17
C CYS A 91 -34.34 27.29 15.66
N GLY A 92 -34.89 26.34 14.91
CA GLY A 92 -34.68 24.90 15.13
C GLY A 92 -33.64 24.34 14.15
N VAL A 93 -32.75 23.47 14.63
CA VAL A 93 -31.84 22.69 13.77
C VAL A 93 -32.08 21.21 14.00
N VAL A 94 -32.27 20.45 12.92
CA VAL A 94 -32.66 19.03 12.98
C VAL A 94 -31.50 18.14 12.55
N TYR A 95 -30.94 17.40 13.51
CA TYR A 95 -29.94 16.32 13.33
C TYR A 95 -30.52 14.94 13.69
N LEU A 96 -31.79 14.73 13.38
CA LEU A 96 -32.47 13.45 13.62
C LEU A 96 -32.31 12.50 12.43
N PRO A 97 -32.37 11.17 12.63
CA PRO A 97 -32.45 10.23 11.51
C PRO A 97 -33.70 10.51 10.66
N PRO A 98 -33.73 10.07 9.38
CA PRO A 98 -34.83 10.40 8.45
C PRO A 98 -36.22 10.06 9.00
N SER A 99 -36.33 8.91 9.69
CA SER A 99 -37.59 8.46 10.31
C SER A 99 -38.08 9.33 11.47
N GLY A 100 -37.20 10.13 12.09
CA GLY A 100 -37.53 10.99 13.23
C GLY A 100 -37.63 12.49 12.88
N ALA A 101 -37.16 12.91 11.70
CA ALA A 101 -37.06 14.32 11.34
C ALA A 101 -38.42 15.02 11.32
N ARG A 102 -39.46 14.37 10.75
CA ARG A 102 -40.82 14.92 10.73
C ARG A 102 -41.36 15.20 12.12
N ASP A 103 -41.24 14.23 13.02
CA ASP A 103 -41.80 14.33 14.37
C ASP A 103 -41.03 15.37 15.21
N GLY A 104 -39.72 15.48 15.00
CA GLY A 104 -38.92 16.57 15.60
C GLY A 104 -39.34 17.96 15.11
N VAL A 105 -39.63 18.12 13.81
CA VAL A 105 -40.20 19.37 13.27
C VAL A 105 -41.57 19.65 13.89
N ALA A 106 -42.44 18.63 13.98
CA ALA A 106 -43.76 18.77 14.59
C ALA A 106 -43.67 19.21 16.06
N GLU A 107 -42.72 18.66 16.81
CA GLU A 107 -42.44 19.07 18.19
C GLU A 107 -42.05 20.55 18.26
N LEU A 108 -41.01 20.95 17.51
CA LEU A 108 -40.51 22.33 17.46
C LEU A 108 -41.65 23.34 17.23
N ILE A 109 -42.49 23.07 16.23
CA ILE A 109 -43.62 23.94 15.86
C ILE A 109 -44.70 23.96 16.94
N ARG A 110 -45.02 22.79 17.52
CA ARG A 110 -46.15 22.67 18.45
C ARG A 110 -45.87 23.31 19.81
N VAL A 111 -44.63 23.24 20.29
CA VAL A 111 -44.30 23.67 21.66
C VAL A 111 -43.67 25.05 21.72
N ASN A 112 -43.14 25.58 20.62
CA ASN A 112 -42.51 26.90 20.58
C ASN A 112 -43.25 27.88 19.64
N PRO A 113 -44.06 28.81 20.18
CA PRO A 113 -44.73 29.83 19.36
C PRO A 113 -43.79 30.92 18.82
N GLU A 114 -42.55 31.02 19.30
CA GLU A 114 -41.55 32.01 18.87
C GLU A 114 -40.72 31.54 17.66
N LEU A 115 -40.93 30.29 17.22
CA LEU A 115 -40.20 29.68 16.12
C LEU A 115 -40.48 30.39 14.79
N LYS A 116 -39.41 30.73 14.07
CA LYS A 116 -39.48 31.40 12.76
C LYS A 116 -38.83 30.60 11.64
N LYS A 117 -37.76 29.87 11.94
CA LYS A 117 -36.94 29.15 10.95
C LYS A 117 -36.59 27.75 11.43
N ILE A 118 -36.56 26.79 10.52
CA ILE A 118 -36.05 25.44 10.78
C ILE A 118 -35.04 25.05 9.70
N PHE A 119 -33.89 24.53 10.12
CA PHE A 119 -32.84 24.01 9.24
C PHE A 119 -32.71 22.51 9.42
N ILE A 120 -32.91 21.76 8.34
CA ILE A 120 -32.88 20.30 8.35
C ILE A 120 -31.61 19.83 7.64
N VAL A 121 -30.70 19.22 8.39
CA VAL A 121 -29.42 18.69 7.86
C VAL A 121 -29.62 17.29 7.28
N THR A 122 -30.52 16.51 7.89
CA THR A 122 -30.84 15.12 7.56
C THR A 122 -31.03 14.87 6.06
N GLU A 123 -30.31 13.88 5.52
CA GLU A 123 -30.44 13.37 4.14
C GLU A 123 -31.52 12.28 4.03
N LYS A 124 -32.06 12.04 2.83
CA LYS A 124 -32.93 10.90 2.50
C LYS A 124 -34.28 10.97 3.21
N LEU A 125 -34.83 12.17 3.35
CA LEU A 125 -36.20 12.32 3.78
C LEU A 125 -37.15 11.74 2.73
N SER A 126 -38.19 11.06 3.21
CA SER A 126 -39.23 10.57 2.31
C SER A 126 -40.01 11.76 1.74
N VAL A 127 -40.47 11.66 0.48
CA VAL A 127 -41.32 12.69 -0.14
C VAL A 127 -42.58 12.95 0.70
N HIS A 128 -43.10 11.90 1.35
CA HIS A 128 -44.23 12.01 2.27
C HIS A 128 -43.91 12.97 3.43
N ASP A 129 -42.80 12.73 4.13
CA ASP A 129 -42.42 13.51 5.31
C ASP A 129 -42.07 14.95 4.93
N SER A 130 -41.36 15.16 3.82
CA SER A 130 -41.08 16.50 3.31
C SER A 130 -42.37 17.29 3.00
N ARG A 131 -43.40 16.64 2.45
CA ARG A 131 -44.68 17.30 2.19
C ARG A 131 -45.40 17.70 3.48
N GLU A 132 -45.39 16.83 4.49
CA GLU A 132 -45.98 17.12 5.80
C GLU A 132 -45.21 18.25 6.52
N ILE A 133 -43.88 18.20 6.52
CA ILE A 133 -43.00 19.26 7.05
C ILE A 133 -43.32 20.61 6.38
N ARG A 134 -43.39 20.65 5.05
CA ARG A 134 -43.75 21.87 4.31
C ARG A 134 -45.13 22.36 4.75
N ALA A 135 -46.14 21.49 4.79
CA ALA A 135 -47.49 21.87 5.20
C ALA A 135 -47.55 22.46 6.62
N MET A 136 -46.83 21.85 7.58
CA MET A 136 -46.74 22.36 8.95
C MET A 136 -46.09 23.74 9.01
N GLY A 137 -44.97 23.95 8.30
CA GLY A 137 -44.30 25.26 8.23
C GLY A 137 -45.21 26.34 7.63
N GLN A 138 -45.90 26.00 6.53
CA GLN A 138 -46.83 26.90 5.83
C GLN A 138 -48.03 27.33 6.70
N GLN A 139 -48.60 26.42 7.48
CA GLN A 139 -49.74 26.72 8.36
C GLN A 139 -49.34 27.63 9.53
N ASN A 140 -48.08 27.55 9.97
CA ASN A 140 -47.58 28.28 11.14
C ASN A 140 -46.79 29.54 10.78
N GLY A 141 -46.47 29.76 9.51
CA GLY A 141 -45.67 30.89 9.06
C GLY A 141 -44.20 30.73 9.45
N ILE A 142 -43.64 29.55 9.18
CA ILE A 142 -42.26 29.17 9.51
C ILE A 142 -41.54 28.79 8.22
N ASP A 143 -40.38 29.40 7.98
CA ASP A 143 -39.53 29.05 6.84
C ASP A 143 -38.74 27.77 7.13
N ILE A 144 -38.76 26.84 6.18
CA ILE A 144 -38.06 25.56 6.27
C ILE A 144 -36.92 25.56 5.25
N PHE A 145 -35.73 25.18 5.71
CA PHE A 145 -34.53 25.05 4.89
C PHE A 145 -33.98 23.63 4.97
N GLY A 146 -33.35 23.19 3.88
CA GLY A 146 -32.62 21.93 3.82
C GLY A 146 -33.49 20.70 3.54
N GLY A 147 -33.10 19.58 4.13
CA GLY A 147 -33.28 18.24 3.55
C GLY A 147 -32.08 17.92 2.67
N ASN A 148 -31.17 17.08 3.17
CA ASN A 148 -29.83 16.86 2.61
C ASN A 148 -29.02 18.17 2.47
N SER A 149 -28.79 18.90 3.55
CA SER A 149 -28.19 20.24 3.52
C SER A 149 -27.06 20.40 4.53
N LEU A 150 -26.02 21.15 4.19
CA LEU A 150 -25.00 21.58 5.16
C LEU A 150 -25.36 22.89 5.87
N GLY A 151 -26.61 23.33 5.79
CA GLY A 151 -27.12 24.53 6.46
C GLY A 151 -26.86 25.82 5.69
N VAL A 152 -26.75 26.92 6.45
CA VAL A 152 -26.59 28.28 5.94
C VAL A 152 -25.53 29.04 6.71
N ALA A 153 -24.92 30.03 6.06
CA ALA A 153 -24.00 30.94 6.69
C ALA A 153 -24.15 32.37 6.17
N ASP A 154 -23.89 33.36 7.04
CA ASP A 154 -23.76 34.76 6.68
C ASP A 154 -22.37 35.26 7.09
N ALA A 155 -21.53 35.55 6.11
CA ALA A 155 -20.14 35.93 6.29
C ALA A 155 -19.99 37.36 6.86
N TRP A 156 -20.99 38.22 6.68
CA TRP A 156 -20.98 39.59 7.22
C TRP A 156 -21.23 39.60 8.73
N ASN A 157 -22.22 38.83 9.16
CA ASN A 157 -22.60 38.70 10.56
C ASN A 157 -21.75 37.67 11.31
N GLN A 158 -20.97 36.86 10.57
CA GLN A 158 -20.24 35.70 11.08
C GLN A 158 -21.19 34.72 11.77
N VAL A 159 -22.25 34.33 11.09
CA VAL A 159 -23.26 33.41 11.65
C VAL A 159 -23.29 32.16 10.80
N ARG A 160 -23.29 30.99 11.45
CA ARG A 160 -23.45 29.67 10.83
C ARG A 160 -24.53 28.89 11.57
N ILE A 161 -25.51 28.37 10.82
CA ILE A 161 -26.64 27.62 11.38
C ILE A 161 -26.86 26.34 10.57
N GLY A 162 -27.02 25.22 11.28
CA GLY A 162 -27.17 23.91 10.65
C GLY A 162 -25.84 23.17 10.58
N GLY A 163 -25.39 22.86 9.36
CA GLY A 163 -24.23 22.00 9.09
C GLY A 163 -22.87 22.71 9.00
N ALA A 164 -21.91 22.01 8.40
CA ALA A 164 -20.49 22.33 8.43
C ALA A 164 -20.02 23.25 7.27
N LEU A 165 -20.83 24.23 6.86
CA LEU A 165 -20.35 25.21 5.87
C LEU A 165 -19.08 25.92 6.37
N GLY A 166 -18.05 25.99 5.52
CA GLY A 166 -16.74 26.52 5.87
C GLY A 166 -15.81 25.57 6.66
N GLY A 167 -16.22 24.32 6.92
CA GLY A 167 -15.41 23.34 7.65
C GLY A 167 -15.17 23.70 9.13
N ASP A 168 -14.03 23.28 9.66
CA ASP A 168 -13.65 23.50 11.07
C ASP A 168 -13.14 24.92 11.34
N SER A 169 -12.72 25.63 10.29
CA SER A 169 -12.27 27.02 10.31
C SER A 169 -13.12 27.90 9.38
N PRO A 170 -14.40 28.21 9.71
CA PRO A 170 -15.31 28.87 8.78
C PRO A 170 -14.81 30.21 8.25
N ALA A 171 -14.03 30.95 9.06
CA ALA A 171 -13.45 32.24 8.68
C ALA A 171 -12.51 32.16 7.46
N GLU A 172 -11.95 30.99 7.15
CA GLU A 172 -11.12 30.81 5.96
C GLU A 172 -11.96 30.93 4.69
N ALA A 173 -13.07 30.18 4.58
CA ALA A 173 -13.91 30.20 3.38
C ALA A 173 -14.92 31.36 3.37
N LEU A 174 -15.46 31.73 4.54
CA LEU A 174 -16.53 32.71 4.70
C LEU A 174 -15.98 34.13 4.87
N ARG A 175 -15.27 34.62 3.86
CA ARG A 175 -14.74 35.99 3.84
C ARG A 175 -15.82 36.97 3.39
N LYS A 176 -16.05 38.01 4.18
CA LYS A 176 -16.98 39.11 3.88
C LYS A 176 -16.69 39.73 2.49
N GLY A 177 -17.71 39.79 1.63
CA GLY A 177 -17.68 40.48 0.33
C GLY A 177 -19.07 40.71 -0.23
N SER A 178 -19.26 40.59 -1.55
CA SER A 178 -20.49 41.01 -2.23
C SER A 178 -21.27 39.91 -2.97
N VAL A 179 -20.86 38.65 -2.86
CA VAL A 179 -21.44 37.53 -3.64
C VAL A 179 -22.25 36.56 -2.77
N ALA A 180 -23.50 36.27 -3.12
CA ALA A 180 -24.28 35.21 -2.48
C ALA A 180 -24.05 33.86 -3.18
N ILE A 181 -24.18 32.75 -2.45
CA ILE A 181 -24.09 31.39 -3.01
C ILE A 181 -25.35 30.61 -2.67
N PHE A 182 -26.00 30.06 -3.69
CA PHE A 182 -27.09 29.10 -3.55
C PHE A 182 -26.71 27.80 -4.25
N SER A 183 -26.66 26.69 -3.52
CA SER A 183 -26.18 25.44 -4.07
C SER A 183 -27.05 24.26 -3.65
N ASN A 184 -27.30 23.32 -4.56
CA ASN A 184 -27.87 22.02 -4.21
C ASN A 184 -26.88 21.13 -3.44
N SER A 185 -25.57 21.42 -3.54
CA SER A 185 -24.51 20.64 -2.89
C SER A 185 -23.90 21.42 -1.73
N GLY A 186 -23.91 20.80 -0.54
CA GLY A 186 -23.26 21.35 0.65
C GLY A 186 -21.78 21.62 0.44
N ASN A 187 -21.02 20.63 -0.04
CA ASN A 187 -19.57 20.79 -0.25
C ASN A 187 -19.25 21.89 -1.26
N PHE A 188 -19.96 21.93 -2.40
CA PHE A 188 -19.69 22.95 -3.41
C PHE A 188 -20.09 24.36 -2.96
N THR A 189 -20.96 24.51 -1.97
CA THR A 189 -21.20 25.81 -1.33
C THR A 189 -19.89 26.39 -0.77
N THR A 190 -19.12 25.56 -0.06
CA THR A 190 -17.84 25.98 0.56
C THR A 190 -16.72 26.07 -0.49
N THR A 191 -16.61 25.11 -1.41
CA THR A 191 -15.59 25.13 -2.46
C THR A 191 -15.71 26.36 -3.35
N ILE A 192 -16.93 26.73 -3.75
CA ILE A 192 -17.16 27.92 -4.58
C ILE A 192 -16.74 29.18 -3.82
N ALA A 193 -17.06 29.30 -2.53
CA ALA A 193 -16.64 30.44 -1.71
C ALA A 193 -15.10 30.58 -1.71
N THR A 194 -14.38 29.47 -1.55
CA THR A 194 -12.91 29.47 -1.63
C THR A 194 -12.40 29.85 -3.02
N TYR A 195 -13.06 29.39 -4.09
CA TYR A 195 -12.65 29.72 -5.47
C TYR A 195 -12.86 31.21 -5.78
N LEU A 196 -13.97 31.77 -5.34
CA LEU A 196 -14.26 33.20 -5.44
C LEU A 196 -13.24 34.03 -4.66
N ARG A 197 -12.89 33.60 -3.44
CA ARG A 197 -11.85 34.24 -2.62
C ARG A 197 -10.51 34.31 -3.36
N MET A 198 -10.09 33.25 -4.04
CA MET A 198 -8.84 33.27 -4.82
C MET A 198 -8.86 34.33 -5.92
N ALA A 199 -10.02 34.65 -6.50
CA ALA A 199 -10.20 35.68 -7.51
C ALA A 199 -10.54 37.08 -6.96
N GLY A 200 -10.48 37.29 -5.65
CA GLY A 200 -10.75 38.60 -5.03
C GLY A 200 -12.23 38.87 -4.67
N TRP A 201 -13.09 37.86 -4.77
CA TRP A 201 -14.52 37.99 -4.46
C TRP A 201 -14.86 37.36 -3.11
N GLY A 202 -15.42 38.15 -2.19
CA GLY A 202 -15.92 37.63 -0.93
C GLY A 202 -17.42 37.32 -1.01
N THR A 203 -17.94 36.73 0.05
CA THR A 203 -19.32 36.25 0.13
C THR A 203 -20.19 37.04 1.10
N THR A 204 -21.50 37.04 0.86
CA THR A 204 -22.53 37.53 1.77
C THR A 204 -23.20 36.35 2.49
N THR A 205 -24.20 35.74 1.85
CA THR A 205 -24.98 34.64 2.40
C THR A 205 -24.78 33.39 1.53
N LEU A 206 -24.51 32.27 2.19
CA LEU A 206 -24.32 30.96 1.58
C LEU A 206 -25.44 30.04 2.03
N ILE A 207 -26.09 29.39 1.08
CA ILE A 207 -27.23 28.51 1.32
C ILE A 207 -26.97 27.17 0.64
N SER A 208 -26.82 26.12 1.47
CA SER A 208 -26.99 24.75 1.01
C SER A 208 -28.48 24.44 0.99
N SER A 209 -29.09 24.49 -0.19
CA SER A 209 -30.51 24.16 -0.37
C SER A 209 -30.81 22.67 -0.16
N GLY A 210 -29.81 21.85 -0.45
CA GLY A 210 -29.88 20.40 -0.45
C GLY A 210 -30.43 19.80 -1.75
N LYS A 211 -30.51 18.47 -1.79
CA LYS A 211 -30.91 17.71 -2.99
C LYS A 211 -31.80 16.50 -2.70
N ASP A 212 -32.59 16.57 -1.62
CA ASP A 212 -33.74 15.68 -1.53
C ASP A 212 -34.78 16.05 -2.61
N VAL A 213 -35.69 15.13 -2.93
CA VAL A 213 -36.65 15.30 -4.04
C VAL A 213 -37.48 16.58 -3.90
N TYR A 214 -37.76 17.01 -2.66
CA TYR A 214 -38.56 18.18 -2.35
C TYR A 214 -37.69 19.27 -1.70
N ILE A 215 -37.48 20.39 -2.39
CA ILE A 215 -36.69 21.51 -1.88
C ILE A 215 -37.58 22.49 -1.13
N HIS A 216 -37.29 22.73 0.15
CA HIS A 216 -38.11 23.59 1.00
C HIS A 216 -37.90 25.09 0.75
N TYR A 217 -36.67 25.55 0.54
CA TYR A 217 -36.36 26.93 0.19
C TYR A 217 -35.65 26.92 -1.17
N ALA A 218 -36.38 27.24 -2.23
CA ALA A 218 -35.95 27.01 -3.60
C ALA A 218 -35.40 28.28 -4.29
N ALA A 219 -34.99 28.13 -5.55
CA ALA A 219 -34.40 29.20 -6.34
C ALA A 219 -35.30 30.46 -6.49
N PRO A 220 -36.65 30.37 -6.60
CA PRO A 220 -37.50 31.55 -6.66
C PRO A 220 -37.49 32.38 -5.37
N GLU A 221 -37.56 31.74 -4.20
CA GLU A 221 -37.45 32.42 -2.91
C GLU A 221 -36.05 33.05 -2.73
N PHE A 222 -35.00 32.33 -3.13
CA PHE A 222 -33.65 32.88 -3.17
C PHE A 222 -33.52 34.10 -4.08
N ALA A 223 -34.04 34.04 -5.31
CA ALA A 223 -33.96 35.13 -6.27
C ALA A 223 -34.69 36.39 -5.78
N PHE A 224 -35.85 36.22 -5.12
CA PHE A 224 -36.56 37.31 -4.48
C PHE A 224 -35.77 37.92 -3.33
N ALA A 225 -35.25 37.11 -2.41
CA ALA A 225 -34.44 37.60 -1.29
C ALA A 225 -33.13 38.27 -1.75
N LEU A 226 -32.50 37.74 -2.80
CA LEU A 226 -31.32 38.30 -3.46
C LEU A 226 -31.58 39.71 -3.98
N ALA A 227 -32.73 39.93 -4.62
CA ALA A 227 -33.11 41.24 -5.14
C ALA A 227 -33.15 42.31 -4.04
N ASN A 228 -33.57 41.93 -2.83
CA ASN A 228 -33.78 42.84 -1.71
C ASN A 228 -32.56 43.03 -0.79
N ASP A 229 -31.54 42.16 -0.85
CA ASP A 229 -30.34 42.30 0.00
C ASP A 229 -29.38 43.36 -0.56
N ALA A 230 -29.32 44.53 0.05
CA ALA A 230 -28.45 45.62 -0.37
C ALA A 230 -26.94 45.30 -0.29
N ARG A 231 -26.54 44.29 0.51
CA ARG A 231 -25.13 43.88 0.65
C ARG A 231 -24.64 43.06 -0.54
N THR A 232 -25.58 42.36 -1.20
CA THR A 232 -25.28 41.40 -2.26
C THR A 232 -25.40 42.05 -3.64
N LYS A 233 -24.33 41.99 -4.44
CA LYS A 233 -24.27 42.54 -5.80
C LYS A 233 -24.52 41.50 -6.89
N ALA A 234 -24.10 40.26 -6.67
CA ALA A 234 -24.31 39.13 -7.59
C ALA A 234 -24.44 37.82 -6.82
N ALA A 235 -24.83 36.75 -7.51
CA ALA A 235 -24.87 35.42 -6.92
C ALA A 235 -24.24 34.35 -7.82
N VAL A 236 -23.81 33.26 -7.18
CA VAL A 236 -23.50 32.00 -7.85
C VAL A 236 -24.59 30.99 -7.50
N LEU A 237 -25.17 30.36 -8.52
CA LEU A 237 -26.16 29.30 -8.37
C LEU A 237 -25.58 27.99 -8.89
N TYR A 238 -25.42 26.99 -8.03
CA TYR A 238 -24.97 25.65 -8.42
C TYR A 238 -26.16 24.69 -8.49
N ALA A 239 -26.43 24.18 -9.69
CA ALA A 239 -27.59 23.36 -10.01
C ALA A 239 -27.19 21.96 -10.49
N GLU A 240 -27.95 20.96 -10.01
CA GLU A 240 -27.85 19.57 -10.46
C GLU A 240 -29.13 19.12 -11.20
N PRO A 241 -29.05 18.09 -12.07
CA PRO A 241 -30.22 17.52 -12.74
C PRO A 241 -31.32 17.08 -11.78
N GLY A 242 -32.57 17.05 -12.24
CA GLY A 242 -33.74 16.69 -11.45
C GLY A 242 -34.45 17.89 -10.82
N GLY A 243 -35.77 17.99 -11.03
CA GLY A 243 -36.64 19.03 -10.52
C GLY A 243 -36.69 20.30 -11.38
N TYR A 244 -37.78 21.06 -11.24
CA TYR A 244 -38.10 22.26 -12.03
C TYR A 244 -37.94 23.58 -11.27
N TYR A 245 -37.33 23.53 -10.08
CA TYR A 245 -37.29 24.67 -9.15
C TYR A 245 -36.61 25.91 -9.73
N GLU A 246 -35.56 25.71 -10.53
CA GLU A 246 -34.77 26.78 -11.14
C GLU A 246 -35.50 27.46 -12.31
N LEU A 247 -36.49 26.78 -12.92
CA LEU A 247 -37.23 27.28 -14.06
C LEU A 247 -38.05 28.53 -13.72
N ASP A 248 -38.66 28.56 -12.55
CA ASP A 248 -39.54 29.66 -12.10
C ASP A 248 -38.77 30.83 -11.48
N ALA A 249 -37.44 30.73 -11.34
CA ALA A 249 -36.63 31.79 -10.76
C ALA A 249 -36.51 33.00 -11.71
N THR A 250 -36.72 34.20 -11.18
CA THR A 250 -36.56 35.47 -11.89
C THR A 250 -35.51 36.32 -11.19
N PHE A 251 -34.37 36.54 -11.85
CA PHE A 251 -33.24 37.28 -11.29
C PHE A 251 -33.24 38.73 -11.76
N THR A 252 -33.10 39.67 -10.81
CA THR A 252 -32.94 41.11 -11.09
C THR A 252 -31.51 41.60 -10.86
N LYS A 253 -30.67 40.76 -10.25
CA LYS A 253 -29.23 40.96 -10.06
C LYS A 253 -28.44 39.93 -10.88
N PRO A 254 -27.18 40.21 -11.24
CA PRO A 254 -26.37 39.28 -12.02
C PRO A 254 -26.16 37.92 -11.33
N VAL A 255 -26.23 36.83 -12.10
CA VAL A 255 -26.04 35.46 -11.60
C VAL A 255 -25.11 34.66 -12.51
N VAL A 256 -24.17 33.92 -11.92
CA VAL A 256 -23.45 32.84 -12.61
C VAL A 256 -24.08 31.51 -12.22
N ALA A 257 -24.68 30.82 -13.20
CA ALA A 257 -25.25 29.50 -12.99
C ALA A 257 -24.24 28.42 -13.38
N CYS A 258 -23.87 27.55 -12.44
CA CYS A 258 -23.09 26.36 -12.71
C CYS A 258 -24.00 25.13 -12.77
N VAL A 259 -24.17 24.57 -13.98
CA VAL A 259 -24.99 23.38 -14.20
C VAL A 259 -24.08 22.20 -14.49
N VAL A 260 -24.13 21.18 -13.64
CA VAL A 260 -23.28 19.99 -13.78
C VAL A 260 -24.10 18.75 -14.15
N GLY A 261 -23.42 17.63 -14.42
CA GLY A 261 -24.09 16.33 -14.46
C GLY A 261 -24.53 15.85 -15.83
N ARG A 262 -24.05 16.44 -16.93
CA ARG A 262 -24.29 15.95 -18.31
C ARG A 262 -24.01 14.45 -18.48
N TRP A 263 -23.02 13.90 -17.78
CA TRP A 263 -22.67 12.47 -17.83
C TRP A 263 -23.79 11.54 -17.32
N LYS A 264 -24.74 12.05 -16.51
CA LYS A 264 -25.85 11.25 -15.98
C LYS A 264 -26.81 10.77 -17.07
N SER A 265 -26.89 11.46 -18.21
CA SER A 265 -27.70 11.02 -19.36
C SER A 265 -27.22 9.70 -19.98
N LYS A 266 -25.98 9.27 -19.68
CA LYS A 266 -25.36 8.03 -20.19
C LYS A 266 -25.48 6.84 -19.22
N LEU A 267 -26.13 7.00 -18.06
CA LEU A 267 -26.22 5.98 -17.04
C LEU A 267 -27.65 5.47 -16.85
N THR A 268 -27.81 4.16 -16.73
CA THR A 268 -29.07 3.48 -16.40
C THR A 268 -29.31 3.29 -14.90
N ARG A 269 -28.38 3.77 -14.05
CA ARG A 269 -28.44 3.69 -12.58
C ARG A 269 -28.44 5.08 -11.95
N ALA A 270 -29.25 5.27 -10.90
CA ALA A 270 -29.20 6.46 -10.06
C ALA A 270 -27.82 6.55 -9.37
N VAL A 271 -27.18 7.71 -9.49
CA VAL A 271 -25.85 8.01 -8.96
C VAL A 271 -25.90 9.34 -8.19
N GLY A 272 -25.57 9.28 -6.89
CA GLY A 272 -25.58 10.43 -5.98
C GLY A 272 -26.90 10.63 -5.22
N HIS A 273 -27.08 11.85 -4.69
CA HIS A 273 -28.17 12.27 -3.80
C HIS A 273 -29.58 11.91 -4.34
N ALA A 274 -30.49 11.55 -3.43
CA ALA A 274 -31.80 10.96 -3.71
C ALA A 274 -32.72 11.74 -4.66
N GLY A 275 -32.50 13.04 -4.89
CA GLY A 275 -33.27 13.88 -5.81
C GLY A 275 -32.69 14.05 -7.22
N ALA A 276 -31.52 13.46 -7.54
CA ALA A 276 -30.91 13.59 -8.86
C ALA A 276 -31.39 12.53 -9.87
N MET A 277 -32.70 12.29 -9.92
CA MET A 277 -33.32 11.49 -10.97
C MET A 277 -33.85 12.43 -12.05
N ALA A 278 -33.19 12.47 -13.21
CA ALA A 278 -33.74 13.10 -14.41
C ALA A 278 -34.68 12.09 -15.09
N GLY A 279 -35.89 12.52 -15.39
CA GLY A 279 -36.91 11.66 -16.02
C GLY A 279 -37.80 12.40 -17.03
N GLY A 280 -37.62 13.72 -17.16
CA GLY A 280 -38.29 14.57 -18.14
C GLY A 280 -37.35 15.67 -18.66
N HIS A 281 -37.90 16.82 -19.06
CA HIS A 281 -37.12 18.00 -19.49
C HIS A 281 -36.47 18.73 -18.30
N ASP A 282 -35.80 18.02 -17.39
CA ASP A 282 -35.17 18.54 -16.17
C ASP A 282 -33.72 18.05 -15.97
N ASP A 283 -33.11 17.59 -17.06
CA ASP A 283 -31.70 17.22 -17.12
C ASP A 283 -30.76 18.44 -17.13
N ALA A 284 -29.45 18.19 -17.16
CA ALA A 284 -28.44 19.25 -17.15
C ALA A 284 -28.61 20.20 -18.36
N GLU A 285 -28.81 19.66 -19.55
CA GLU A 285 -28.90 20.45 -20.78
C GLU A 285 -30.17 21.33 -20.80
N ALA A 286 -31.31 20.80 -20.35
CA ALA A 286 -32.52 21.60 -20.21
C ALA A 286 -32.32 22.77 -19.22
N LYS A 287 -31.67 22.51 -18.08
CA LYS A 287 -31.36 23.56 -17.08
C LYS A 287 -30.38 24.60 -17.63
N GLU A 288 -29.36 24.18 -18.38
CA GLU A 288 -28.46 25.10 -19.08
C GLU A 288 -29.25 26.04 -19.99
N GLN A 289 -30.17 25.50 -20.81
CA GLN A 289 -31.04 26.31 -21.68
C GLN A 289 -31.92 27.28 -20.91
N TRP A 290 -32.48 26.87 -19.75
CA TRP A 290 -33.28 27.76 -18.91
C TRP A 290 -32.47 28.96 -18.41
N PHE A 291 -31.24 28.73 -17.95
CA PHE A 291 -30.38 29.82 -17.48
C PHE A 291 -29.86 30.69 -18.65
N MET A 292 -29.49 30.08 -19.78
CA MET A 292 -29.07 30.82 -20.97
C MET A 292 -30.18 31.76 -21.47
N ALA A 293 -31.42 31.28 -21.51
CA ALA A 293 -32.58 32.12 -21.85
C ALA A 293 -32.81 33.26 -20.84
N LYS A 294 -32.63 33.01 -19.53
CA LYS A 294 -32.74 34.05 -18.48
C LYS A 294 -31.65 35.12 -18.59
N PHE A 295 -30.45 34.73 -19.01
CA PHE A 295 -29.31 35.64 -19.13
C PHE A 295 -29.18 36.27 -20.52
N GLY A 296 -29.93 35.80 -21.52
CA GLY A 296 -29.86 36.29 -22.89
C GLY A 296 -28.54 35.94 -23.59
N VAL A 297 -28.00 34.76 -23.30
CA VAL A 297 -26.78 34.21 -23.94
C VAL A 297 -27.13 32.97 -24.76
N ASP A 298 -26.32 32.65 -25.77
CA ASP A 298 -26.55 31.55 -26.71
C ASP A 298 -25.63 30.33 -26.50
N ASP A 299 -24.61 30.45 -25.65
CA ASP A 299 -23.67 29.37 -25.34
C ASP A 299 -23.11 29.48 -23.90
N ILE A 300 -22.36 28.47 -23.50
CA ILE A 300 -21.76 28.30 -22.18
C ILE A 300 -20.41 29.00 -22.11
N PHE A 301 -20.13 29.63 -20.97
CA PHE A 301 -18.84 30.26 -20.70
C PHE A 301 -17.74 29.22 -20.49
N THR A 302 -16.63 29.37 -21.23
CA THR A 302 -15.33 28.81 -20.88
C THR A 302 -14.25 29.91 -20.86
N PRO A 303 -13.12 29.70 -20.17
CA PRO A 303 -12.00 30.64 -20.20
C PRO A 303 -11.53 30.99 -21.62
N GLU A 304 -11.58 30.02 -22.53
CA GLU A 304 -11.15 30.15 -23.93
C GLU A 304 -12.22 30.79 -24.82
N ASN A 305 -13.50 30.62 -24.47
CA ASN A 305 -14.64 31.20 -25.17
C ASN A 305 -15.61 31.85 -24.15
N PRO A 306 -15.33 33.09 -23.72
CA PRO A 306 -16.10 33.73 -22.65
C PRO A 306 -17.45 34.27 -23.17
N VAL A 307 -18.52 33.50 -22.96
CA VAL A 307 -19.90 33.88 -23.32
C VAL A 307 -20.69 34.31 -22.07
N PHE A 308 -21.08 35.59 -22.00
CA PHE A 308 -21.79 36.17 -20.84
C PHE A 308 -22.54 37.46 -21.22
N SER A 309 -23.42 37.90 -20.34
CA SER A 309 -24.12 39.20 -20.42
C SER A 309 -24.05 39.93 -19.07
N PRO A 310 -24.50 41.20 -18.98
CA PRO A 310 -24.67 41.86 -17.68
C PRO A 310 -25.64 41.11 -16.75
N GLN A 311 -26.56 40.31 -17.28
CA GLN A 311 -27.51 39.52 -16.49
C GLN A 311 -26.88 38.24 -15.92
N GLY A 312 -25.87 37.67 -16.58
CA GLY A 312 -25.23 36.46 -16.08
C GLY A 312 -24.41 35.66 -17.08
N ALA A 313 -24.00 34.47 -16.64
CA ALA A 313 -23.29 33.48 -17.45
C ALA A 313 -23.67 32.07 -17.01
N VAL A 314 -23.58 31.10 -17.93
CA VAL A 314 -23.76 29.67 -17.62
C VAL A 314 -22.40 28.98 -17.74
N VAL A 315 -22.01 28.18 -16.74
CA VAL A 315 -20.79 27.37 -16.74
C VAL A 315 -21.13 25.91 -16.42
N THR A 316 -20.31 24.97 -16.89
CA THR A 316 -20.46 23.54 -16.58
C THR A 316 -19.36 22.98 -15.69
N ASN A 317 -18.38 23.82 -15.36
CA ASN A 317 -17.26 23.50 -14.49
C ASN A 317 -17.14 24.57 -13.40
N ILE A 318 -17.11 24.14 -12.14
CA ILE A 318 -16.97 25.04 -10.99
C ILE A 318 -15.67 25.86 -11.04
N ALA A 319 -14.61 25.35 -11.68
CA ALA A 319 -13.35 26.06 -11.83
C ALA A 319 -13.46 27.31 -12.73
N HIS A 320 -14.49 27.38 -13.58
CA HIS A 320 -14.73 28.53 -14.46
C HIS A 320 -15.53 29.64 -13.77
N ILE A 321 -16.19 29.35 -12.64
CA ILE A 321 -17.04 30.30 -11.90
C ILE A 321 -16.31 31.62 -11.59
N PRO A 322 -15.07 31.63 -11.06
CA PRO A 322 -14.42 32.88 -10.69
C PRO A 322 -14.19 33.81 -11.89
N GLN A 323 -13.81 33.26 -13.04
CA GLN A 323 -13.58 34.04 -14.25
C GLN A 323 -14.91 34.52 -14.85
N ALA A 324 -15.92 33.65 -14.93
CA ALA A 324 -17.26 34.01 -15.41
C ALA A 324 -17.88 35.13 -14.55
N LEU A 325 -17.80 34.99 -13.21
CA LEU A 325 -18.31 36.00 -12.29
C LEU A 325 -17.55 37.32 -12.45
N THR A 326 -16.21 37.27 -12.56
CA THR A 326 -15.40 38.47 -12.76
C THR A 326 -15.79 39.20 -14.04
N ALA A 327 -16.02 38.48 -15.14
CA ALA A 327 -16.46 39.05 -16.41
C ALA A 327 -17.86 39.70 -16.31
N VAL A 328 -18.83 39.00 -15.72
CA VAL A 328 -20.19 39.50 -15.48
C VAL A 328 -20.18 40.74 -14.58
N MET A 329 -19.39 40.71 -13.50
CA MET A 329 -19.26 41.84 -12.58
C MET A 329 -18.60 43.05 -13.24
N GLN A 330 -17.59 42.84 -14.08
CA GLN A 330 -16.96 43.91 -14.86
C GLN A 330 -17.94 44.55 -15.84
N ALA A 331 -18.81 43.78 -16.49
CA ALA A 331 -19.88 44.31 -17.35
C ALA A 331 -20.90 45.16 -16.59
N ASN A 332 -21.02 44.95 -15.27
CA ASN A 332 -21.83 45.75 -14.37
C ASN A 332 -21.01 46.83 -13.62
N ALA A 333 -19.81 47.18 -14.13
CA ALA A 333 -18.91 48.17 -13.55
C ALA A 333 -18.51 47.92 -12.08
N ALA A 334 -18.52 46.66 -11.63
CA ALA A 334 -18.06 46.26 -10.32
C ALA A 334 -16.62 45.71 -10.36
N ARG A 335 -15.83 46.07 -9.35
CA ARG A 335 -14.47 45.54 -9.13
C ARG A 335 -14.48 44.47 -8.02
N PRO A 336 -13.49 43.56 -7.99
CA PRO A 336 -13.30 42.61 -6.89
C PRO A 336 -13.33 43.30 -5.52
N ASP A 337 -13.82 42.58 -4.50
CA ASP A 337 -13.95 43.10 -3.14
C ASP A 337 -12.59 43.32 -2.47
N PHE A 338 -11.57 42.55 -2.89
CA PHE A 338 -10.19 42.62 -2.42
C PHE A 338 -9.22 42.08 -3.49
N GLU A 339 -7.92 42.28 -3.28
CA GLU A 339 -6.88 41.74 -4.18
C GLU A 339 -6.93 40.20 -4.23
N PRO A 340 -6.80 39.58 -5.42
CA PRO A 340 -6.73 38.13 -5.57
C PRO A 340 -5.62 37.48 -4.71
N GLU A 341 -5.95 36.42 -3.98
CA GLU A 341 -5.03 35.74 -3.06
C GLU A 341 -4.25 34.58 -3.69
N GLY A 342 -4.54 34.20 -4.94
CA GLY A 342 -3.82 33.14 -5.65
C GLY A 342 -4.58 32.51 -6.80
N SER A 343 -4.12 31.35 -7.24
CA SER A 343 -4.75 30.54 -8.30
C SER A 343 -5.19 29.17 -7.80
N LEU A 344 -6.10 28.54 -8.56
CA LEU A 344 -6.57 27.16 -8.37
C LEU A 344 -5.60 26.11 -8.94
N ALA A 345 -4.38 26.50 -9.32
CA ALA A 345 -3.39 25.56 -9.83
C ALA A 345 -3.02 24.52 -8.77
N LEU A 346 -2.77 23.28 -9.20
CA LEU A 346 -2.23 22.25 -8.32
C LEU A 346 -0.83 22.67 -7.87
N LYS A 347 -0.61 22.67 -6.56
CA LYS A 347 0.61 23.13 -5.90
C LYS A 347 1.23 21.97 -5.11
N PRO A 348 1.86 20.99 -5.77
CA PRO A 348 2.41 19.84 -5.07
C PRO A 348 3.55 20.28 -4.14
N TRP A 349 3.50 19.87 -2.87
CA TRP A 349 4.58 20.10 -1.90
C TRP A 349 5.63 18.99 -1.91
N PHE A 350 5.31 17.85 -2.54
CA PHE A 350 6.17 16.70 -2.68
C PHE A 350 6.11 16.19 -4.12
N GLY A 351 7.23 15.71 -4.62
CA GLY A 351 7.35 15.08 -5.92
C GLY A 351 8.29 13.89 -5.81
N SER A 352 7.88 12.74 -6.35
CA SER A 352 8.74 11.58 -6.50
C SER A 352 8.35 10.87 -7.78
N SER A 353 9.20 10.95 -8.79
CA SER A 353 9.03 10.18 -10.02
C SER A 353 9.58 8.75 -9.90
N GLN A 354 10.13 8.37 -8.72
CA GLN A 354 10.80 7.08 -8.52
C GLN A 354 11.90 6.79 -9.55
N GLY A 355 12.53 7.83 -10.10
CA GLY A 355 13.57 7.72 -11.13
C GLY A 355 13.03 7.65 -12.57
N ILE A 356 11.71 7.74 -12.76
CA ILE A 356 11.09 7.86 -14.08
C ILE A 356 11.30 9.29 -14.59
N VAL A 357 11.72 9.43 -15.84
CA VAL A 357 11.77 10.73 -16.53
C VAL A 357 10.38 11.03 -17.07
N LEU A 358 9.72 12.04 -16.54
CA LEU A 358 8.37 12.45 -16.98
C LEU A 358 8.47 13.56 -18.05
N PRO A 359 7.53 13.61 -19.02
CA PRO A 359 7.39 14.77 -19.92
C PRO A 359 7.14 16.06 -19.13
N PRO A 360 7.61 17.24 -19.61
CA PRO A 360 7.46 18.51 -18.90
C PRO A 360 6.01 18.88 -18.54
N GLU A 361 5.04 18.40 -19.32
CA GLU A 361 3.61 18.64 -19.08
C GLU A 361 3.05 17.82 -17.91
N LEU A 362 3.74 16.75 -17.52
CA LEU A 362 3.38 15.84 -16.43
C LEU A 362 4.29 15.99 -15.20
N ASP A 363 5.48 16.58 -15.37
CA ASP A 363 6.43 16.86 -14.30
C ASP A 363 6.10 18.19 -13.61
N LEU A 364 5.03 18.18 -12.82
CA LEU A 364 4.59 19.37 -12.10
C LEU A 364 5.65 19.84 -11.11
N PRO A 365 6.03 21.14 -11.14
CA PRO A 365 7.04 21.65 -10.24
C PRO A 365 6.54 21.59 -8.79
N VAL A 366 7.35 20.98 -7.93
CA VAL A 366 7.13 21.02 -6.48
C VAL A 366 7.32 22.46 -6.00
N VAL A 367 6.30 23.01 -5.35
CA VAL A 367 6.35 24.35 -4.77
C VAL A 367 6.68 24.28 -3.29
N THR A 368 7.20 25.38 -2.75
CA THR A 368 7.40 25.52 -1.30
C THR A 368 6.04 25.45 -0.59
N ALA A 369 5.93 24.57 0.40
CA ALA A 369 4.75 24.47 1.23
C ALA A 369 4.52 25.78 2.01
N ALA A 370 3.28 26.01 2.45
CA ALA A 370 3.01 27.14 3.32
C ALA A 370 3.57 26.87 4.73
N SER A 371 4.04 27.93 5.41
CA SER A 371 4.49 27.80 6.79
C SER A 371 3.35 27.38 7.72
N PRO A 372 3.55 26.47 8.69
CA PRO A 372 4.83 25.87 9.13
C PRO A 372 5.24 24.57 8.41
N TYR A 373 4.52 24.14 7.38
CA TYR A 373 4.75 22.85 6.73
C TYR A 373 6.06 22.81 5.93
N ASP A 374 6.50 23.94 5.39
CA ASP A 374 7.81 24.07 4.74
C ASP A 374 8.98 23.61 5.63
N GLN A 375 9.00 24.09 6.88
CA GLN A 375 10.02 23.75 7.86
C GLN A 375 9.96 22.26 8.25
N GLN A 376 8.76 21.71 8.38
CA GLN A 376 8.57 20.29 8.66
C GLN A 376 9.08 19.41 7.52
N ILE A 377 8.80 19.79 6.26
CA ILE A 377 9.27 19.08 5.06
C ILE A 377 10.79 19.12 4.98
N GLU A 378 11.41 20.28 5.25
CA GLU A 378 12.87 20.40 5.26
C GLU A 378 13.50 19.44 6.29
N HIS A 379 12.92 19.35 7.49
CA HIS A 379 13.39 18.41 8.51
C HIS A 379 13.20 16.94 8.09
N LEU A 380 12.06 16.59 7.49
CA LEU A 380 11.77 15.25 6.94
C LEU A 380 12.70 14.87 5.78
N ASN A 381 13.16 15.83 4.99
CA ASN A 381 14.10 15.60 3.89
C ASN A 381 15.53 15.32 4.38
N ARG A 382 15.87 15.72 5.62
CA ARG A 382 17.14 15.35 6.27
C ARG A 382 17.12 13.92 6.84
N GLN A 383 15.95 13.31 7.00
CA GLN A 383 15.85 11.92 7.48
C GLN A 383 16.35 10.94 6.42
N ILE A 384 17.26 10.05 6.85
CA ILE A 384 17.86 9.01 6.03
C ILE A 384 17.08 7.71 6.20
N GLY A 385 16.82 7.03 5.08
CA GLY A 385 16.12 5.74 5.07
C GLY A 385 14.62 5.83 5.32
N ALA A 386 13.98 4.67 5.21
CA ALA A 386 12.56 4.51 5.42
C ALA A 386 12.21 4.30 6.91
N VAL A 387 11.08 4.87 7.33
CA VAL A 387 10.42 4.54 8.60
C VAL A 387 9.11 3.83 8.27
N PHE A 388 8.97 2.59 8.73
CA PHE A 388 7.78 1.80 8.46
C PHE A 388 6.85 1.76 9.67
N PRO A 389 5.52 1.86 9.47
CA PRO A 389 4.56 1.71 10.56
C PRO A 389 4.59 0.27 11.10
N ARG A 390 4.66 0.15 12.43
CA ARG A 390 4.66 -1.17 13.09
C ARG A 390 3.27 -1.80 13.14
N GLN A 391 3.17 -3.09 12.84
CA GLN A 391 1.96 -3.89 12.79
C GLN A 391 2.19 -5.35 13.26
N ALA A 392 1.11 -6.11 13.45
CA ALA A 392 1.22 -7.54 13.67
C ALA A 392 1.59 -8.24 12.35
N MET A 393 2.56 -9.16 12.39
CA MET A 393 3.13 -9.79 11.19
C MET A 393 2.82 -11.29 11.09
N LYS A 394 1.90 -11.79 11.91
CA LYS A 394 1.37 -13.15 11.77
C LYS A 394 0.58 -13.22 10.47
N ASP A 395 1.04 -14.05 9.54
CA ASP A 395 0.45 -14.23 8.20
C ASP A 395 0.42 -12.94 7.35
N ALA A 396 1.20 -11.93 7.74
CA ALA A 396 1.33 -10.65 7.05
C ALA A 396 2.80 -10.35 6.75
N SER A 397 3.07 -9.65 5.64
CA SER A 397 4.42 -9.26 5.25
C SER A 397 4.39 -8.00 4.38
N GLY A 398 5.39 -7.16 4.57
CA GLY A 398 5.78 -6.10 3.66
C GLY A 398 6.84 -6.53 2.66
N ALA A 399 7.45 -7.71 2.85
CA ALA A 399 8.43 -8.30 1.95
C ALA A 399 7.78 -9.22 0.92
N SER A 400 7.02 -10.24 1.33
CA SER A 400 6.39 -11.19 0.40
C SER A 400 4.88 -11.06 0.31
N GLN A 401 4.36 -11.31 -0.90
CA GLN A 401 2.93 -11.27 -1.18
C GLN A 401 2.54 -12.40 -2.12
N MET A 402 1.43 -13.08 -1.84
CA MET A 402 0.86 -14.07 -2.75
C MET A 402 -0.27 -13.43 -3.56
N ASP A 403 -0.19 -13.50 -4.89
CA ASP A 403 -1.30 -13.07 -5.75
C ASP A 403 -2.48 -14.03 -5.56
N PRO A 404 -3.67 -13.54 -5.15
CA PRO A 404 -4.81 -14.41 -4.85
C PRO A 404 -5.40 -15.09 -6.10
N ARG A 405 -5.17 -14.55 -7.30
CA ARG A 405 -5.66 -15.09 -8.58
C ARG A 405 -4.68 -16.08 -9.18
N THR A 406 -3.40 -15.73 -9.25
CA THR A 406 -2.39 -16.57 -9.91
C THR A 406 -1.72 -17.56 -8.96
N GLN A 407 -1.80 -17.33 -7.65
CA GLN A 407 -1.07 -18.06 -6.61
C GLN A 407 0.46 -17.97 -6.77
N ILE A 408 0.95 -17.01 -7.56
CA ILE A 408 2.37 -16.70 -7.69
C ILE A 408 2.76 -15.77 -6.56
N THR A 409 3.79 -16.14 -5.82
CA THR A 409 4.37 -15.29 -4.77
C THR A 409 5.30 -14.25 -5.40
N SER A 410 5.37 -13.06 -4.81
CA SER A 410 6.38 -12.05 -5.09
C SER A 410 7.15 -11.68 -3.81
N LEU A 411 8.36 -11.17 -3.99
CA LEU A 411 9.23 -10.62 -2.96
C LEU A 411 9.62 -9.20 -3.38
N HIS A 412 9.25 -8.20 -2.58
CA HIS A 412 9.43 -6.77 -2.86
C HIS A 412 8.92 -6.34 -4.25
N GLY A 413 7.85 -6.98 -4.72
CA GLY A 413 7.25 -6.72 -6.04
C GLY A 413 7.78 -7.60 -7.18
N THR A 414 8.94 -8.24 -7.03
CA THR A 414 9.48 -9.20 -8.00
C THR A 414 8.81 -10.55 -7.84
N SER A 415 8.19 -11.09 -8.90
CA SER A 415 7.58 -12.42 -8.84
C SER A 415 8.63 -13.52 -8.69
N MET A 416 8.30 -14.66 -8.08
CA MET A 416 9.23 -15.81 -8.00
C MET A 416 9.64 -16.33 -9.39
N LEU A 417 8.83 -16.11 -10.42
CA LEU A 417 9.16 -16.43 -11.82
C LEU A 417 10.24 -15.51 -12.39
N GLU A 418 10.19 -14.23 -12.02
CA GLU A 418 11.23 -13.26 -12.38
C GLU A 418 12.51 -13.53 -11.59
N ALA A 419 12.39 -13.76 -10.28
CA ALA A 419 13.54 -14.08 -9.41
C ALA A 419 14.27 -15.37 -9.82
N ALA A 420 13.56 -16.33 -10.44
CA ALA A 420 14.13 -17.54 -11.04
C ALA A 420 15.19 -17.25 -12.13
N GLN A 421 15.15 -16.07 -12.75
CA GLN A 421 16.13 -15.70 -13.77
C GLN A 421 17.34 -14.98 -13.18
N PHE A 422 17.35 -14.74 -11.87
CA PHE A 422 18.42 -14.03 -11.19
C PHE A 422 19.43 -15.01 -10.59
N PRO A 423 20.74 -14.70 -10.67
CA PRO A 423 21.76 -15.44 -9.96
C PRO A 423 21.61 -15.25 -8.44
N VAL A 424 22.25 -16.12 -7.66
CA VAL A 424 22.20 -16.13 -6.18
C VAL A 424 22.57 -14.75 -5.62
N GLU A 425 23.63 -14.12 -6.12
CA GLU A 425 24.07 -12.81 -5.65
C GLU A 425 23.02 -11.69 -5.89
N SER A 426 22.24 -11.78 -6.97
CA SER A 426 21.14 -10.85 -7.24
C SER A 426 19.93 -11.14 -6.34
N ASN A 427 19.67 -12.40 -6.02
CA ASN A 427 18.61 -12.78 -5.09
C ASN A 427 18.93 -12.39 -3.63
N ILE A 428 20.21 -12.30 -3.25
CA ILE A 428 20.65 -11.67 -1.99
C ILE A 428 20.29 -10.18 -1.98
N CYS A 429 20.62 -9.45 -3.05
CA CYS A 429 20.23 -8.05 -3.20
C CYS A 429 18.72 -7.90 -3.15
N LEU A 430 17.96 -8.74 -3.87
CA LEU A 430 16.50 -8.68 -3.88
C LEU A 430 15.93 -8.80 -2.47
N SER A 431 16.44 -9.76 -1.69
CA SER A 431 15.91 -10.08 -0.36
C SER A 431 16.08 -8.94 0.65
N LEU A 432 17.27 -8.31 0.69
CA LEU A 432 17.61 -7.31 1.72
C LEU A 432 17.61 -5.85 1.22
N LEU A 433 17.83 -5.62 -0.07
CA LEU A 433 17.93 -4.29 -0.69
C LEU A 433 16.71 -3.93 -1.54
N ARG A 434 15.74 -4.85 -1.65
CA ARG A 434 14.45 -4.65 -2.35
C ARG A 434 14.63 -4.35 -3.84
N GLY A 435 15.56 -5.08 -4.47
CA GLY A 435 15.79 -5.09 -5.92
C GLY A 435 16.99 -5.97 -6.29
N PRO A 436 17.11 -6.43 -7.55
CA PRO A 436 18.11 -7.42 -7.96
C PRO A 436 19.58 -6.96 -7.94
N GLY A 437 19.81 -5.66 -7.68
CA GLY A 437 21.12 -5.04 -7.73
C GLY A 437 21.63 -4.80 -9.15
N SER A 438 22.64 -3.94 -9.26
CA SER A 438 23.41 -3.66 -10.47
C SER A 438 24.52 -4.70 -10.68
N GLU A 439 25.21 -4.63 -11.82
CA GLU A 439 26.42 -5.43 -12.06
C GLU A 439 27.51 -5.16 -11.01
N ASN A 440 27.63 -3.90 -10.54
CA ASN A 440 28.56 -3.55 -9.47
C ASN A 440 28.17 -4.22 -8.14
N ASP A 441 26.88 -4.26 -7.83
CA ASP A 441 26.38 -4.88 -6.60
C ASP A 441 26.64 -6.39 -6.61
N ARG A 442 26.49 -7.04 -7.76
CA ARG A 442 26.86 -8.45 -7.92
C ARG A 442 28.34 -8.71 -7.63
N LYS A 443 29.25 -7.87 -8.15
CA LYS A 443 30.70 -7.97 -7.88
C LYS A 443 31.00 -7.85 -6.38
N LEU A 444 30.35 -6.90 -5.71
CA LEU A 444 30.47 -6.66 -4.28
C LEU A 444 29.95 -7.84 -3.44
N VAL A 445 28.76 -8.36 -3.75
CA VAL A 445 28.18 -9.53 -3.06
C VAL A 445 29.03 -10.77 -3.26
N ASN A 446 29.48 -11.04 -4.50
CA ASN A 446 30.34 -12.19 -4.80
C ASN A 446 31.61 -12.19 -3.93
N ALA A 447 32.31 -11.05 -3.84
CA ALA A 447 33.51 -10.95 -3.01
C ALA A 447 33.20 -11.05 -1.51
N ALA A 448 32.22 -10.29 -1.01
CA ALA A 448 31.93 -10.21 0.42
C ALA A 448 31.37 -11.51 0.99
N VAL A 449 30.44 -12.17 0.29
CA VAL A 449 29.91 -13.48 0.71
C VAL A 449 30.96 -14.57 0.46
N GLY A 450 31.66 -14.53 -0.68
CA GLY A 450 32.70 -15.49 -1.03
C GLY A 450 33.81 -15.61 0.02
N ALA A 451 34.25 -14.49 0.59
CA ALA A 451 35.25 -14.46 1.65
C ALA A 451 34.79 -15.07 2.99
N GLU A 452 33.50 -15.40 3.12
CA GLU A 452 32.90 -15.97 4.32
C GLU A 452 32.52 -17.45 4.13
N ILE A 453 32.78 -18.04 2.95
CA ILE A 453 32.41 -19.42 2.61
C ILE A 453 33.42 -20.44 3.09
N ASN A 454 34.72 -20.18 2.94
CA ASN A 454 35.71 -21.15 3.40
C ASN A 454 35.85 -21.08 4.92
N LEU A 455 35.36 -22.13 5.59
CA LEU A 455 35.30 -22.25 7.04
C LEU A 455 36.46 -23.06 7.65
N SER A 456 37.53 -23.32 6.88
CA SER A 456 38.70 -24.06 7.35
C SER A 456 39.23 -23.52 8.67
N GLY A 457 39.45 -24.40 9.64
CA GLY A 457 39.94 -24.05 10.98
C GLY A 457 38.96 -23.29 11.88
N THR A 458 37.70 -23.07 11.47
CA THR A 458 36.73 -22.30 12.27
C THR A 458 35.88 -23.18 13.21
N PRO A 459 35.42 -22.64 14.36
CA PRO A 459 34.46 -23.35 15.22
C PRO A 459 33.11 -23.65 14.54
N ALA A 460 32.71 -22.84 13.55
CA ALA A 460 31.47 -23.06 12.80
C ALA A 460 31.54 -24.34 11.97
N LEU A 461 32.68 -24.61 11.30
CA LEU A 461 32.90 -25.86 10.58
C LEU A 461 32.90 -27.06 11.52
N ALA A 462 33.58 -26.94 12.66
CA ALA A 462 33.64 -28.01 13.65
C ALA A 462 32.23 -28.37 14.18
N ALA A 463 31.39 -27.36 14.45
CA ALA A 463 30.01 -27.57 14.88
C ALA A 463 29.14 -28.22 13.78
N ALA A 464 29.27 -27.77 12.52
CA ALA A 464 28.57 -28.38 11.39
C ALA A 464 28.97 -29.84 11.19
N GLN A 465 30.27 -30.12 11.23
CA GLN A 465 30.80 -31.47 11.04
C GLN A 465 30.35 -32.41 12.15
N ALA A 466 30.40 -31.98 13.41
CA ALA A 466 29.92 -32.78 14.53
C ALA A 466 28.41 -33.10 14.40
N ALA A 467 27.60 -32.14 13.95
CA ALA A 467 26.18 -32.38 13.68
C ALA A 467 25.97 -33.37 12.53
N ARG A 468 26.77 -33.29 11.46
CA ARG A 468 26.73 -34.18 10.30
C ARG A 468 27.11 -35.61 10.67
N GLU A 469 28.21 -35.80 11.41
CA GLU A 469 28.70 -37.10 11.87
C GLU A 469 27.73 -37.78 12.85
N ALA A 470 26.95 -36.98 13.60
CA ALA A 470 25.86 -37.47 14.43
C ALA A 470 24.60 -37.89 13.64
N GLY A 471 24.62 -37.81 12.30
CA GLY A 471 23.51 -38.20 11.42
C GLY A 471 22.36 -37.21 11.36
N ASN A 472 22.59 -35.93 11.70
CA ASN A 472 21.55 -34.93 11.64
C ASN A 472 21.26 -34.46 10.21
N ALA A 473 20.02 -34.04 9.97
CA ALA A 473 19.59 -33.48 8.70
C ALA A 473 20.27 -32.12 8.40
N PRO A 474 20.37 -31.72 7.12
CA PRO A 474 21.03 -30.49 6.68
C PRO A 474 20.63 -29.21 7.44
N ASN A 475 19.34 -29.03 7.76
CA ASN A 475 18.88 -27.86 8.52
C ASN A 475 19.53 -27.76 9.91
N THR A 476 19.76 -28.90 10.56
CA THR A 476 20.38 -28.96 11.90
C THR A 476 21.89 -28.73 11.81
N VAL A 477 22.53 -29.27 10.77
CA VAL A 477 23.95 -29.00 10.44
C VAL A 477 24.18 -27.49 10.24
N LEU A 478 23.34 -26.86 9.43
CA LEU A 478 23.36 -25.42 9.20
C LEU A 478 23.05 -24.62 10.48
N ALA A 479 22.11 -25.08 11.30
CA ALA A 479 21.77 -24.41 12.56
C ALA A 479 22.94 -24.43 13.55
N ALA A 480 23.71 -25.53 13.60
CA ALA A 480 24.90 -25.64 14.43
C ALA A 480 25.95 -24.58 14.04
N ALA A 481 26.29 -24.46 12.76
CA ALA A 481 27.19 -23.41 12.28
C ALA A 481 26.65 -21.99 12.55
N CYS A 482 25.36 -21.77 12.25
CA CYS A 482 24.70 -20.48 12.45
C CYS A 482 24.75 -20.01 13.91
N SER A 483 24.64 -20.95 14.86
CA SER A 483 24.68 -20.64 16.30
C SER A 483 25.99 -20.00 16.76
N ILE A 484 27.09 -20.25 16.05
CA ILE A 484 28.41 -19.66 16.33
C ILE A 484 28.47 -18.18 15.91
N ILE A 485 27.75 -17.78 14.86
CA ILE A 485 27.82 -16.44 14.26
C ILE A 485 26.89 -15.45 14.98
N GLY A 486 27.10 -15.30 16.29
CA GLY A 486 26.33 -14.39 17.15
C GLY A 486 26.62 -12.89 16.90
N PRO A 487 25.94 -11.99 17.64
CA PRO A 487 26.00 -10.54 17.40
C PRO A 487 27.42 -9.95 17.51
N ARG A 488 28.28 -10.50 18.38
CA ARG A 488 29.66 -10.03 18.55
C ARG A 488 30.54 -10.26 17.32
N TYR A 489 30.20 -11.23 16.46
CA TYR A 489 30.92 -11.40 15.20
C TYR A 489 30.74 -10.19 14.29
N ALA A 490 29.55 -9.60 14.25
CA ALA A 490 29.26 -8.51 13.31
C ALA A 490 29.40 -7.10 13.91
N ASP A 491 29.42 -6.96 15.24
CA ASP A 491 29.30 -5.67 15.94
C ASP A 491 30.23 -4.57 15.40
N ARG A 492 31.51 -4.90 15.19
CA ARG A 492 32.49 -3.94 14.65
C ARG A 492 32.14 -3.49 13.23
N ALA A 493 31.75 -4.41 12.35
CA ALA A 493 31.31 -4.08 10.99
C ALA A 493 30.02 -3.23 11.01
N ARG A 494 29.08 -3.51 11.92
CA ARG A 494 27.83 -2.73 12.06
C ARG A 494 28.11 -1.30 12.52
N GLN A 495 29.00 -1.13 13.50
CA GLN A 495 29.46 0.18 13.95
C GLN A 495 30.16 0.95 12.82
N ALA A 496 31.02 0.27 12.05
CA ALA A 496 31.68 0.85 10.88
C ALA A 496 30.66 1.31 9.82
N VAL A 497 29.64 0.51 9.50
CA VAL A 497 28.56 0.91 8.59
C VAL A 497 27.84 2.17 9.08
N ARG A 498 27.45 2.22 10.36
CA ARG A 498 26.78 3.39 10.94
C ARG A 498 27.62 4.65 10.75
N ALA A 499 28.92 4.57 11.09
CA ALA A 499 29.83 5.70 10.97
C ALA A 499 30.02 6.12 9.49
N LEU A 500 30.15 5.17 8.56
CA LEU A 500 30.22 5.47 7.12
C LEU A 500 28.95 6.16 6.63
N VAL A 501 27.75 5.68 7.02
CA VAL A 501 26.48 6.28 6.59
C VAL A 501 26.35 7.72 7.09
N GLU A 502 26.62 7.95 8.37
CA GLU A 502 26.52 9.26 9.01
C GLU A 502 27.43 10.29 8.32
N HIS A 503 28.74 10.03 8.32
CA HIS A 503 29.73 11.01 7.85
C HIS A 503 29.69 11.24 6.33
N PHE A 504 29.39 10.22 5.51
CA PHE A 504 29.27 10.44 4.06
C PHE A 504 27.96 11.13 3.68
N THR A 505 26.90 10.99 4.48
CA THR A 505 25.67 11.75 4.24
C THR A 505 25.89 13.22 4.56
N GLU A 506 26.57 13.51 5.68
CA GLU A 506 26.99 14.88 6.04
C GLU A 506 27.91 15.51 4.99
N ALA A 507 28.83 14.73 4.42
CA ALA A 507 29.69 15.15 3.31
C ALA A 507 28.97 15.26 1.96
N GLY A 508 27.66 14.96 1.89
CA GLY A 508 26.85 15.17 0.70
C GLY A 508 27.02 14.14 -0.42
N LEU A 509 27.50 12.92 -0.11
CA LEU A 509 27.67 11.86 -1.10
C LEU A 509 26.33 11.52 -1.78
N ARG A 510 26.28 11.64 -3.12
CA ARG A 510 25.06 11.33 -3.89
C ARG A 510 25.02 9.89 -4.39
N SER A 511 26.15 9.34 -4.79
CA SER A 511 26.28 8.00 -5.35
C SER A 511 27.47 7.28 -4.76
N ALA A 512 27.26 6.05 -4.25
CA ALA A 512 28.32 5.24 -3.65
C ALA A 512 29.37 4.73 -4.65
N VAL A 513 29.13 4.88 -5.95
CA VAL A 513 30.05 4.49 -7.03
C VAL A 513 30.67 5.68 -7.75
N ASP A 514 30.52 6.89 -7.20
CA ASP A 514 31.11 8.11 -7.76
C ASP A 514 32.64 8.15 -7.53
N GLU A 515 33.39 7.80 -8.57
CA GLU A 515 34.85 7.80 -8.54
C GLU A 515 35.46 9.21 -8.42
N THR A 516 34.67 10.26 -8.64
CA THR A 516 35.12 11.66 -8.57
C THR A 516 34.86 12.32 -7.22
N PHE A 517 34.14 11.67 -6.31
CA PHE A 517 33.85 12.20 -4.99
C PHE A 517 35.15 12.54 -4.21
N ASP A 518 35.19 13.74 -3.64
CA ASP A 518 36.32 14.27 -2.88
C ASP A 518 36.30 13.74 -1.44
N LEU A 519 37.16 12.76 -1.18
CA LEU A 519 37.26 12.08 0.11
C LEU A 519 37.76 12.99 1.24
N SER A 520 38.37 14.14 0.95
CA SER A 520 38.87 15.07 1.98
C SER A 520 37.75 15.78 2.75
N GLN A 521 36.53 15.74 2.22
CA GLN A 521 35.32 16.29 2.84
C GLN A 521 34.81 15.44 4.00
N VAL A 522 35.23 14.17 4.08
CA VAL A 522 34.80 13.23 5.11
C VAL A 522 35.79 13.24 6.27
N ARG A 523 35.32 13.59 7.47
CA ARG A 523 36.14 13.65 8.69
C ARG A 523 35.58 12.72 9.76
N PHE A 524 36.45 11.86 10.28
CA PHE A 524 36.15 10.98 11.40
C PHE A 524 36.98 11.40 12.62
N ASP A 525 36.38 12.15 13.54
CA ASP A 525 37.06 12.58 14.76
C ASP A 525 37.14 11.41 15.75
N GLY A 526 38.27 10.69 15.78
CA GLY A 526 38.54 9.64 16.78
C GLY A 526 38.05 8.23 16.45
N ALA A 527 37.53 7.98 15.24
CA ALA A 527 37.03 6.65 14.81
C ALA A 527 38.00 5.85 13.92
N ALA A 528 39.26 6.27 13.74
CA ALA A 528 40.23 5.56 12.89
C ALA A 528 40.41 4.07 13.31
N ASN A 529 40.41 3.82 14.62
CA ASN A 529 40.52 2.49 15.21
C ASN A 529 39.33 1.57 14.92
N LEU A 530 38.25 2.07 14.30
CA LEU A 530 37.11 1.27 13.84
C LEU A 530 37.40 0.62 12.48
N PHE A 531 38.21 1.28 11.65
CA PHE A 531 38.45 0.88 10.26
C PHE A 531 39.79 0.17 10.07
N VAL A 532 40.83 0.65 10.74
CA VAL A 532 42.21 0.16 10.58
C VAL A 532 42.74 -0.48 11.85
N SER A 533 43.82 -1.26 11.70
CA SER A 533 44.64 -1.79 12.78
C SER A 533 46.13 -1.63 12.47
N ASP A 534 46.98 -1.89 13.46
CA ASP A 534 48.45 -1.79 13.32
C ASP A 534 49.06 -2.97 12.55
N GLN A 535 48.32 -4.07 12.38
CA GLN A 535 48.80 -5.29 11.71
C GLN A 535 47.98 -5.56 10.44
N PRO A 536 48.60 -6.13 9.39
CA PRO A 536 47.88 -6.62 8.22
C PRO A 536 46.81 -7.66 8.61
N ASP A 537 45.65 -7.57 7.97
CA ASP A 537 44.58 -8.56 8.06
C ASP A 537 44.47 -9.26 6.71
N ALA A 538 44.93 -10.51 6.64
CA ALA A 538 45.00 -11.28 5.39
C ALA A 538 43.63 -11.41 4.70
N LYS A 539 42.54 -11.47 5.46
CA LYS A 539 41.18 -11.52 4.90
C LYS A 539 40.78 -10.17 4.31
N ALA A 540 41.18 -9.07 4.95
CA ALA A 540 40.94 -7.73 4.43
C ALA A 540 41.72 -7.49 3.12
N GLU A 541 42.98 -7.92 3.06
CA GLU A 541 43.83 -7.81 1.87
C GLU A 541 43.23 -8.62 0.71
N ALA A 542 42.90 -9.89 0.94
CA ALA A 542 42.26 -10.74 -0.07
C ALA A 542 40.92 -10.16 -0.57
N LEU A 543 40.11 -9.58 0.32
CA LEU A 543 38.88 -8.87 -0.06
C LEU A 543 39.16 -7.63 -0.91
N LEU A 544 40.12 -6.80 -0.52
CA LEU A 544 40.47 -5.58 -1.26
C LEU A 544 41.03 -5.89 -2.65
N ASP A 545 41.85 -6.93 -2.76
CA ASP A 545 42.44 -7.39 -4.02
C ASP A 545 41.38 -8.02 -4.92
N GLY A 546 40.53 -8.89 -4.36
CA GLY A 546 39.43 -9.48 -5.11
C GLY A 546 38.40 -8.45 -5.60
N LEU A 547 38.07 -7.45 -4.79
CA LEU A 547 37.22 -6.32 -5.20
C LEU A 547 37.86 -5.54 -6.36
N GLN A 548 39.17 -5.32 -6.32
CA GLN A 548 39.91 -4.68 -7.40
C GLN A 548 39.96 -5.54 -8.66
N ALA A 549 40.22 -6.85 -8.54
CA ALA A 549 40.23 -7.80 -9.65
C ALA A 549 38.88 -7.85 -10.37
N ARG A 550 37.77 -7.73 -9.64
CA ARG A 550 36.42 -7.63 -10.21
C ARG A 550 36.11 -6.28 -10.85
N GLY A 551 36.93 -5.26 -10.63
CA GLY A 551 36.63 -3.88 -11.00
C GLY A 551 35.41 -3.32 -10.25
N ALA A 552 35.23 -3.72 -8.99
CA ALA A 552 34.13 -3.22 -8.15
C ALA A 552 34.38 -1.76 -7.76
N LYS A 553 33.37 -0.92 -7.96
CA LYS A 553 33.39 0.50 -7.61
C LYS A 553 32.77 0.71 -6.25
N SER A 554 33.49 1.42 -5.38
CA SER A 554 33.00 1.83 -4.07
C SER A 554 33.80 3.03 -3.57
N VAL A 555 33.10 4.12 -3.27
CA VAL A 555 33.66 5.30 -2.60
C VAL A 555 34.19 4.93 -1.22
N PHE A 556 33.50 4.04 -0.50
CA PHE A 556 33.89 3.60 0.84
C PHE A 556 35.15 2.74 0.81
N VAL A 557 35.30 1.84 -0.17
CA VAL A 557 36.55 1.06 -0.34
C VAL A 557 37.71 1.97 -0.72
N ARG A 558 37.48 2.97 -1.60
CA ARG A 558 38.49 4.01 -1.91
C ARG A 558 38.89 4.75 -0.64
N TYR A 559 37.93 5.13 0.20
CA TYR A 559 38.18 5.81 1.46
C TYR A 559 39.08 4.99 2.39
N LEU A 560 38.78 3.71 2.60
CA LEU A 560 39.59 2.84 3.46
C LEU A 560 41.06 2.77 3.01
N ARG A 561 41.31 2.80 1.69
CA ARG A 561 42.67 2.81 1.13
C ARG A 561 43.43 4.12 1.38
N THR A 562 42.75 5.20 1.77
CA THR A 562 43.39 6.48 2.12
C THR A 562 43.79 6.59 3.59
N LEU A 563 43.32 5.65 4.43
CA LEU A 563 43.57 5.69 5.87
C LEU A 563 45.01 5.27 6.19
N ASN A 564 45.57 5.88 7.23
CA ASN A 564 46.86 5.46 7.79
C ASN A 564 46.65 4.22 8.65
N GLY A 565 47.19 3.07 8.24
CA GLY A 565 47.07 1.78 8.92
C GLY A 565 46.59 0.67 7.98
N HIS A 566 46.39 -0.54 8.49
CA HIS A 566 45.90 -1.67 7.71
C HIS A 566 44.38 -1.83 7.88
N PRO A 567 43.56 -1.73 6.81
CA PRO A 567 42.13 -1.97 6.91
C PRO A 567 41.82 -3.36 7.48
N THR A 568 40.84 -3.44 8.36
CA THR A 568 40.37 -4.72 8.93
C THR A 568 39.30 -5.36 8.06
N ALA A 569 39.11 -6.69 8.13
CA ALA A 569 38.12 -7.39 7.33
C ALA A 569 36.69 -6.88 7.59
N ASP A 570 36.37 -6.55 8.84
CA ASP A 570 35.10 -5.94 9.22
C ASP A 570 34.90 -4.55 8.60
N ALA A 571 35.96 -3.76 8.43
CA ALA A 571 35.90 -2.46 7.78
C ALA A 571 35.64 -2.59 6.28
N VAL A 572 36.33 -3.52 5.61
CA VAL A 572 36.11 -3.79 4.18
C VAL A 572 34.69 -4.32 3.95
N LEU A 573 34.20 -5.23 4.79
CA LEU A 573 32.82 -5.72 4.75
C LEU A 573 31.81 -4.59 4.99
N ALA A 574 32.09 -3.67 5.92
CA ALA A 574 31.25 -2.49 6.16
C ALA A 574 31.23 -1.54 4.95
N ALA A 575 32.37 -1.30 4.30
CA ALA A 575 32.43 -0.50 3.08
C ALA A 575 31.62 -1.13 1.94
N VAL A 576 31.70 -2.46 1.76
CA VAL A 576 30.88 -3.20 0.79
C VAL A 576 29.39 -3.06 1.13
N ALA A 577 28.99 -3.36 2.37
CA ALA A 577 27.59 -3.25 2.81
C ALA A 577 27.04 -1.83 2.63
N THR A 578 27.83 -0.81 2.98
CA THR A 578 27.42 0.60 2.81
C THR A 578 27.26 0.95 1.33
N THR A 579 28.13 0.44 0.45
CA THR A 579 28.01 0.64 -1.01
C THR A 579 26.70 0.06 -1.55
N LEU A 580 26.43 -1.20 -1.22
CA LEU A 580 25.23 -1.93 -1.64
C LEU A 580 23.94 -1.23 -1.18
N ALA A 581 23.95 -0.73 0.06
CA ALA A 581 22.78 -0.15 0.69
C ALA A 581 22.55 1.33 0.39
N TRP A 582 23.55 2.06 -0.11
CA TRP A 582 23.51 3.53 -0.22
C TRP A 582 22.32 4.03 -1.04
N GLU A 583 22.17 3.53 -2.26
CA GLU A 583 21.13 4.00 -3.17
C GLU A 583 19.72 3.61 -2.68
N PRO A 584 19.45 2.35 -2.26
CA PRO A 584 18.19 2.00 -1.60
C PRO A 584 17.88 2.83 -0.35
N LEU A 585 18.90 3.17 0.46
CA LEU A 585 18.75 3.97 1.67
C LEU A 585 18.39 5.42 1.35
N MET A 586 19.14 6.07 0.45
CA MET A 586 18.90 7.45 0.02
C MET A 586 17.54 7.61 -0.68
N ARG A 587 17.07 6.57 -1.37
CA ARG A 587 15.74 6.51 -2.00
C ARG A 587 14.62 6.11 -1.03
N LYS A 588 14.92 5.96 0.26
CA LYS A 588 13.96 5.55 1.31
C LYS A 588 13.24 4.24 0.96
N ARG A 589 13.93 3.28 0.32
CA ARG A 589 13.44 1.91 0.07
C ARG A 589 13.69 0.99 1.26
N ILE A 590 14.81 1.16 1.94
CA ILE A 590 15.21 0.40 3.14
C ILE A 590 15.43 1.34 4.33
N SER A 591 15.40 0.80 5.54
CA SER A 591 15.67 1.58 6.76
C SER A 591 17.17 1.61 7.06
N LEU A 592 17.59 2.55 7.92
CA LEU A 592 18.96 2.57 8.44
C LEU A 592 19.32 1.25 9.15
N LEU A 593 18.35 0.65 9.85
CA LEU A 593 18.52 -0.63 10.54
C LEU A 593 18.83 -1.80 9.59
N THR A 594 18.19 -1.85 8.43
CA THR A 594 18.52 -2.83 7.37
C THR A 594 19.97 -2.66 6.92
N VAL A 595 20.45 -1.42 6.77
CA VAL A 595 21.83 -1.13 6.37
C VAL A 595 22.82 -1.56 7.45
N GLU A 596 22.55 -1.20 8.70
CA GLU A 596 23.37 -1.58 9.84
C GLU A 596 23.46 -3.09 10.06
N THR A 597 22.47 -3.87 9.64
CA THR A 597 22.46 -5.33 9.81
C THR A 597 23.00 -6.09 8.60
N LEU A 598 23.08 -5.45 7.44
CA LEU A 598 23.56 -6.04 6.19
C LEU A 598 24.93 -6.75 6.29
N PRO A 599 25.99 -6.22 6.93
CA PRO A 599 27.26 -6.96 7.02
C PRO A 599 27.12 -8.28 7.80
N TRP A 600 26.21 -8.36 8.77
CA TRP A 600 25.93 -9.61 9.48
C TRP A 600 25.25 -10.63 8.56
N TRP A 601 24.30 -10.18 7.74
CA TRP A 601 23.64 -11.03 6.75
C TRP A 601 24.61 -11.61 5.73
N LEU A 602 25.50 -10.80 5.15
CA LEU A 602 26.48 -11.25 4.16
C LEU A 602 27.38 -12.37 4.73
N ARG A 603 27.82 -12.22 5.99
CA ARG A 603 28.57 -13.27 6.70
C ARG A 603 27.74 -14.52 6.96
N LEU A 604 26.50 -14.37 7.44
CA LEU A 604 25.61 -15.50 7.69
C LEU A 604 25.35 -16.32 6.42
N PHE A 605 25.16 -15.68 5.28
CA PHE A 605 24.97 -16.37 4.01
C PHE A 605 26.22 -17.15 3.58
N GLY A 606 27.40 -16.54 3.68
CA GLY A 606 28.66 -17.24 3.35
C GLY A 606 28.88 -18.45 4.26
N VAL A 607 28.72 -18.27 5.57
CA VAL A 607 28.89 -19.36 6.55
C VAL A 607 27.90 -20.50 6.32
N LEU A 608 26.64 -20.19 6.00
CA LEU A 608 25.64 -21.24 5.75
C LEU A 608 25.85 -21.98 4.44
N ILE A 609 26.36 -21.32 3.39
CA ILE A 609 26.78 -21.98 2.14
C ILE A 609 28.03 -22.83 2.38
N GLY A 610 29.01 -22.32 3.13
CA GLY A 610 30.21 -23.09 3.49
C GLY A 610 29.88 -24.33 4.31
N ALA A 611 29.08 -24.15 5.38
CA ALA A 611 28.74 -25.22 6.31
C ALA A 611 27.92 -26.37 5.72
N SER A 612 27.27 -26.18 4.56
CA SER A 612 26.58 -27.28 3.90
C SER A 612 27.54 -28.30 3.30
N ALA A 613 28.77 -27.89 2.95
CA ALA A 613 29.81 -28.78 2.45
C ALA A 613 30.47 -29.56 3.60
N ASP A 614 30.96 -30.76 3.29
CA ASP A 614 31.72 -31.58 4.23
C ASP A 614 33.06 -30.93 4.60
N ALA A 615 33.55 -31.15 5.83
CA ALA A 615 34.82 -30.61 6.27
C ALA A 615 36.00 -30.98 5.37
N GLY A 616 35.98 -32.14 4.71
CA GLY A 616 37.00 -32.55 3.73
C GLY A 616 37.05 -31.71 2.45
N ARG A 617 36.09 -30.80 2.24
CA ARG A 617 36.08 -29.85 1.11
C ARG A 617 36.58 -28.46 1.50
N HIS A 618 37.05 -28.28 2.73
CA HIS A 618 37.65 -27.04 3.22
C HIS A 618 39.17 -27.23 3.38
N GLU A 619 39.92 -26.46 2.61
CA GLU A 619 41.38 -26.39 2.70
C GLU A 619 41.79 -24.99 3.20
N GLU A 620 43.04 -24.80 3.60
CA GLU A 620 43.52 -23.51 4.10
C GLU A 620 43.35 -22.39 3.05
N ASP A 621 43.60 -22.71 1.78
CA ASP A 621 43.60 -21.79 0.65
C ASP A 621 42.56 -22.12 -0.44
N ALA A 622 41.75 -23.17 -0.27
CA ALA A 622 40.72 -23.57 -1.24
C ALA A 622 39.43 -24.09 -0.60
N PHE A 623 38.32 -24.01 -1.35
CA PHE A 623 37.03 -24.57 -0.98
C PHE A 623 36.41 -25.31 -2.17
N CYS A 624 36.02 -26.57 -1.96
CA CYS A 624 35.53 -27.46 -3.02
C CYS A 624 36.47 -27.53 -4.25
N GLY A 625 37.79 -27.45 -4.02
CA GLY A 625 38.81 -27.43 -5.08
C GLY A 625 38.98 -26.09 -5.80
N ILE A 626 38.28 -25.03 -5.37
CA ILE A 626 38.38 -23.68 -5.93
C ILE A 626 39.27 -22.83 -5.01
N PRO A 627 40.36 -22.22 -5.51
CA PRO A 627 41.20 -21.33 -4.69
C PRO A 627 40.41 -20.16 -4.09
N ASN A 628 40.71 -19.78 -2.85
CA ASN A 628 40.07 -18.65 -2.15
C ASN A 628 40.23 -17.33 -2.92
N GLU A 629 41.37 -17.13 -3.59
CA GLU A 629 41.61 -15.97 -4.46
C GLU A 629 40.63 -15.93 -5.64
N GLU A 630 40.35 -17.07 -6.27
CA GLU A 630 39.35 -17.16 -7.34
C GLU A 630 37.92 -16.93 -6.82
N ILE A 631 37.58 -17.48 -5.65
CA ILE A 631 36.28 -17.28 -5.01
C ILE A 631 36.01 -15.80 -4.79
N VAL A 632 36.98 -15.06 -4.25
CA VAL A 632 36.81 -13.65 -3.94
C VAL A 632 37.03 -12.75 -5.17
N GLY A 633 37.89 -13.13 -6.12
CA GLY A 633 38.33 -12.28 -7.23
C GLY A 633 37.63 -12.49 -8.58
N SER A 634 37.09 -13.68 -8.88
CA SER A 634 36.57 -13.97 -10.23
C SER A 634 35.26 -14.77 -10.25
N ARG A 635 35.14 -15.84 -9.45
CA ARG A 635 33.97 -16.74 -9.48
C ARG A 635 32.68 -16.06 -9.04
N SER A 636 31.55 -16.41 -9.62
CA SER A 636 30.26 -15.97 -9.11
C SER A 636 29.89 -16.75 -7.84
N LEU A 637 29.13 -16.12 -6.95
CA LEU A 637 28.60 -16.81 -5.77
C LEU A 637 27.70 -17.99 -6.17
N THR A 638 27.01 -17.85 -7.30
CA THR A 638 26.16 -18.90 -7.86
C THR A 638 26.97 -20.16 -8.22
N GLU A 639 28.16 -20.02 -8.81
CA GLU A 639 29.07 -21.15 -9.08
C GLU A 639 29.59 -21.79 -7.79
N VAL A 640 30.00 -20.98 -6.82
CA VAL A 640 30.57 -21.49 -5.56
C VAL A 640 29.49 -22.20 -4.72
N ALA A 641 28.27 -21.68 -4.68
CA ALA A 641 27.14 -22.32 -4.01
C ALA A 641 26.73 -23.64 -4.70
N PHE A 642 26.80 -23.70 -6.04
CA PHE A 642 26.61 -24.94 -6.78
C PHE A 642 27.68 -25.97 -6.41
N ALA A 643 28.96 -25.58 -6.41
CA ALA A 643 30.07 -26.47 -6.05
C ALA A 643 29.95 -26.99 -4.61
N ALA A 644 29.51 -26.14 -3.67
CA ALA A 644 29.20 -26.56 -2.30
C ALA A 644 28.11 -27.64 -2.24
N LEU A 645 27.08 -27.53 -3.08
CA LEU A 645 25.95 -28.45 -3.13
C LEU A 645 26.29 -29.79 -3.81
N VAL A 646 26.92 -29.73 -4.99
CA VAL A 646 27.10 -30.88 -5.90
C VAL A 646 28.49 -31.50 -5.74
N GLY A 647 29.50 -30.71 -5.40
CA GLY A 647 30.89 -31.15 -5.29
C GLY A 647 31.67 -31.16 -6.60
N THR A 648 31.11 -30.60 -7.67
CA THR A 648 31.76 -30.49 -8.98
C THR A 648 31.55 -29.10 -9.57
N GLU A 649 32.35 -28.73 -10.57
CA GLU A 649 32.10 -27.51 -11.34
C GLU A 649 30.80 -27.64 -12.17
N PRO A 650 30.01 -26.56 -12.31
CA PRO A 650 28.79 -26.56 -13.10
C PRO A 650 29.06 -26.43 -14.60
N THR A 651 28.25 -27.10 -15.41
CA THR A 651 28.04 -26.71 -16.82
C THR A 651 27.13 -25.47 -16.88
N PRO A 652 27.10 -24.70 -17.99
CA PRO A 652 26.20 -23.56 -18.14
C PRO A 652 24.72 -23.91 -17.86
N ASP A 653 24.26 -25.06 -18.34
CA ASP A 653 22.89 -25.55 -18.16
C ASP A 653 22.60 -25.90 -16.70
N HIS A 654 23.54 -26.59 -16.03
CA HIS A 654 23.40 -26.91 -14.60
C HIS A 654 23.39 -25.65 -13.74
N LEU A 655 24.24 -24.67 -14.08
CA LEU A 655 24.26 -23.38 -13.37
C LEU A 655 22.93 -22.64 -13.53
N PHE A 656 22.38 -22.64 -14.75
CA PHE A 656 21.09 -22.01 -15.05
C PHE A 656 19.92 -22.72 -14.33
N ALA A 657 19.93 -24.05 -14.29
CA ALA A 657 18.94 -24.83 -13.54
C ALA A 657 19.04 -24.57 -12.03
N PHE A 658 20.25 -24.53 -11.48
CA PHE A 658 20.48 -24.23 -10.07
C PHE A 658 19.96 -22.83 -9.67
N GLN A 659 20.30 -21.78 -10.42
CA GLN A 659 19.79 -20.43 -10.11
C GLN A 659 18.26 -20.36 -10.25
N THR A 660 17.69 -21.07 -11.23
CA THR A 660 16.23 -21.14 -11.44
C THR A 660 15.55 -21.71 -10.21
N LEU A 661 16.08 -22.81 -9.68
CA LEU A 661 15.56 -23.43 -8.47
C LEU A 661 15.70 -22.51 -7.26
N VAL A 662 16.85 -21.84 -7.09
CA VAL A 662 17.05 -20.89 -5.99
C VAL A 662 16.00 -19.77 -6.04
N GLY A 663 15.80 -19.14 -7.20
CA GLY A 663 14.84 -18.04 -7.35
C GLY A 663 13.38 -18.45 -7.17
N LEU A 664 12.98 -19.62 -7.68
CA LEU A 664 11.63 -20.16 -7.50
C LEU A 664 11.30 -20.48 -6.03
N LEU A 665 12.31 -20.88 -5.26
CA LEU A 665 12.15 -21.37 -3.88
C LEU A 665 12.33 -20.29 -2.81
N LEU A 666 12.66 -19.05 -3.18
CA LEU A 666 12.87 -17.94 -2.23
C LEU A 666 11.72 -17.81 -1.23
N SER A 667 10.48 -17.71 -1.73
CA SER A 667 9.30 -17.56 -0.88
C SER A 667 8.08 -18.29 -1.43
N ASN A 668 7.23 -18.76 -0.52
CA ASN A 668 5.88 -19.23 -0.83
C ASN A 668 4.84 -18.48 0.02
N GLY A 669 5.16 -17.24 0.38
CA GLY A 669 4.33 -16.33 1.14
C GLY A 669 4.59 -16.32 2.66
N PRO A 670 4.00 -15.35 3.36
CA PRO A 670 4.32 -15.05 4.76
C PRO A 670 3.72 -16.03 5.77
N GLY A 671 2.74 -16.84 5.36
CA GLY A 671 2.11 -17.88 6.18
C GLY A 671 2.88 -19.20 6.24
N THR A 672 4.00 -19.32 5.52
CA THR A 672 4.80 -20.55 5.54
C THR A 672 5.43 -20.80 6.90
N ILE A 673 5.52 -22.06 7.32
CA ILE A 673 6.07 -22.38 8.65
C ILE A 673 7.54 -21.94 8.80
N SER A 674 8.32 -21.96 7.70
CA SER A 674 9.68 -21.41 7.65
C SER A 674 9.72 -19.91 7.95
N ALA A 675 8.84 -19.12 7.33
CA ALA A 675 8.72 -17.68 7.61
C ALA A 675 8.19 -17.40 9.02
N GLN A 676 7.22 -18.18 9.50
CA GLN A 676 6.64 -18.03 10.84
C GLN A 676 7.66 -18.37 11.93
N GLY A 677 8.49 -19.41 11.73
CA GLY A 677 9.60 -19.75 12.62
C GLY A 677 10.61 -18.61 12.74
N ALA A 678 10.98 -18.02 11.61
CA ALA A 678 11.88 -16.88 11.55
C ALA A 678 11.32 -15.63 12.27
N LYS A 679 10.08 -15.23 11.97
CA LYS A 679 9.38 -14.11 12.64
C LYS A 679 9.13 -14.37 14.12
N GLY A 680 8.85 -15.61 14.49
CA GLY A 680 8.69 -16.04 15.87
C GLY A 680 9.97 -15.84 16.68
N ALA A 681 11.12 -16.21 16.11
CA ALA A 681 12.42 -16.02 16.74
C ALA A 681 12.78 -14.54 16.93
N VAL A 682 12.45 -13.67 15.97
CA VAL A 682 12.57 -12.21 16.13
C VAL A 682 11.61 -11.70 17.21
N SER A 683 10.36 -12.16 17.22
CA SER A 683 9.35 -11.80 18.24
C SER A 683 9.78 -12.19 19.64
N ALA A 684 10.54 -13.28 19.79
CA ALA A 684 11.06 -13.71 21.08
C ALA A 684 12.10 -12.74 21.68
N ASP A 685 12.75 -11.88 20.88
CA ASP A 685 13.65 -10.82 21.37
C ASP A 685 12.96 -9.46 21.50
N GLY A 686 11.76 -9.31 20.94
CA GLY A 686 11.01 -8.06 20.88
C GLY A 686 11.45 -7.16 19.71
N PRO A 687 10.79 -7.20 18.54
CA PRO A 687 11.15 -6.37 17.38
C PRO A 687 11.03 -4.87 17.66
N GLU A 688 10.25 -4.48 18.67
CA GLU A 688 10.16 -3.09 19.16
C GLU A 688 11.46 -2.55 19.77
N THR A 689 12.43 -3.43 20.09
CA THR A 689 13.78 -3.08 20.54
C THR A 689 14.80 -3.82 19.67
N PRO A 690 15.00 -3.36 18.41
CA PRO A 690 15.75 -4.12 17.40
C PRO A 690 17.17 -4.53 17.79
N GLU A 691 17.80 -3.80 18.71
CA GLU A 691 19.17 -4.07 19.16
C GLU A 691 19.27 -5.40 19.92
N ARG A 692 18.15 -5.92 20.44
CA ARG A 692 18.07 -7.22 21.13
C ARG A 692 17.97 -8.40 20.16
N VAL A 693 17.49 -8.15 18.94
CA VAL A 693 17.20 -9.21 17.98
C VAL A 693 18.51 -9.80 17.46
N GLN A 694 18.65 -11.11 17.60
CA GLN A 694 19.80 -11.84 17.08
C GLN A 694 19.46 -12.47 15.72
N LEU A 695 20.11 -12.00 14.64
CA LEU A 695 19.80 -12.46 13.27
C LEU A 695 20.12 -13.93 13.05
N ASN A 696 21.21 -14.42 13.63
CA ASN A 696 21.55 -15.84 13.60
C ASN A 696 20.47 -16.68 14.30
N LYS A 697 19.96 -16.24 15.46
CA LYS A 697 18.83 -16.88 16.14
C LYS A 697 17.56 -16.85 15.29
N ALA A 698 17.31 -15.75 14.59
CA ALA A 698 16.18 -15.64 13.67
C ALA A 698 16.27 -16.63 12.50
N LEU A 699 17.46 -16.81 11.90
CA LEU A 699 17.71 -17.85 10.91
C LEU A 699 17.57 -19.26 11.48
N ILE A 700 18.02 -19.51 12.71
CA ILE A 700 17.78 -20.78 13.40
C ILE A 700 16.27 -21.04 13.57
N GLY A 701 15.47 -20.00 13.80
CA GLY A 701 14.01 -20.08 13.77
C GLY A 701 13.47 -20.65 12.44
N PHE A 702 14.00 -20.19 11.30
CA PHE A 702 13.71 -20.77 9.99
C PHE A 702 14.18 -22.23 9.87
N LEU A 703 15.43 -22.50 10.24
CA LEU A 703 16.06 -23.83 10.09
C LEU A 703 15.34 -24.90 10.91
N THR A 704 14.93 -24.57 12.13
CA THR A 704 14.20 -25.47 13.04
C THR A 704 12.75 -25.70 12.62
N HIS A 705 12.19 -24.82 11.79
CA HIS A 705 10.85 -24.96 11.20
C HIS A 705 10.89 -25.50 9.76
N SER A 706 12.07 -25.89 9.30
CA SER A 706 12.28 -26.60 8.03
C SER A 706 12.66 -28.05 8.34
N GLY A 707 12.24 -28.99 7.50
CA GLY A 707 12.52 -30.41 7.70
C GLY A 707 12.04 -31.23 6.51
N TYR A 708 12.16 -32.55 6.56
CA TYR A 708 11.72 -33.40 5.46
C TYR A 708 10.23 -33.23 5.11
N ALA A 709 9.38 -32.94 6.10
CA ALA A 709 7.97 -32.62 5.88
C ALA A 709 7.70 -31.21 5.30
N HIS A 710 8.65 -30.28 5.43
CA HIS A 710 8.56 -28.91 4.89
C HIS A 710 9.92 -28.48 4.33
N GLY A 711 10.12 -28.79 3.06
CA GLY A 711 11.38 -28.59 2.34
C GLY A 711 11.94 -29.86 1.70
N GLY A 712 11.51 -31.05 2.15
CA GLY A 712 11.97 -32.34 1.63
C GLY A 712 11.14 -32.93 0.46
N ASN A 713 9.98 -32.37 0.12
CA ASN A 713 9.09 -32.94 -0.89
C ASN A 713 9.73 -33.10 -2.29
N GLY A 714 10.74 -32.28 -2.62
CA GLY A 714 11.49 -32.43 -3.86
C GLY A 714 12.20 -33.79 -3.96
N TYR A 715 12.58 -34.39 -2.83
CA TYR A 715 13.15 -35.72 -2.79
C TYR A 715 12.14 -36.81 -3.13
N GLU A 716 10.88 -36.69 -2.72
CA GLU A 716 9.84 -37.67 -3.09
C GLU A 716 9.69 -37.76 -4.61
N GLY A 717 9.75 -36.60 -5.30
CA GLY A 717 9.77 -36.54 -6.76
C GLY A 717 11.02 -37.16 -7.38
N ILE A 718 12.20 -36.96 -6.77
CA ILE A 718 13.46 -37.58 -7.22
C ILE A 718 13.40 -39.10 -7.04
N ALA A 719 12.99 -39.57 -5.87
CA ALA A 719 12.86 -41.00 -5.57
C ALA A 719 11.88 -41.68 -6.53
N PHE A 720 10.76 -41.03 -6.82
CA PHE A 720 9.81 -41.48 -7.83
C PHE A 720 10.46 -41.58 -9.22
N LEU A 721 11.14 -40.53 -9.69
CA LEU A 721 11.81 -40.55 -10.99
C LEU A 721 12.89 -41.64 -11.07
N ILE A 722 13.70 -41.82 -10.02
CA ILE A 722 14.71 -42.89 -9.97
C ILE A 722 14.06 -44.27 -10.12
N GLU A 723 12.94 -44.52 -9.44
CA GLU A 723 12.20 -45.78 -9.55
C GLU A 723 11.70 -46.00 -10.98
N GLN A 724 11.18 -44.96 -11.64
CA GLN A 724 10.67 -45.08 -13.01
C GLN A 724 11.78 -45.32 -14.04
N PHE A 725 12.97 -44.78 -13.80
CA PHE A 725 14.12 -44.88 -14.71
C PHE A 725 15.16 -45.94 -14.28
N GLN A 726 14.90 -46.75 -13.24
CA GLN A 726 15.89 -47.70 -12.69
C GLN A 726 16.40 -48.73 -13.71
N ASP A 727 15.50 -49.22 -14.57
CA ASP A 727 15.76 -50.21 -15.62
C ASP A 727 15.92 -49.57 -17.02
N VAL A 728 16.08 -48.25 -17.07
CA VAL A 728 16.18 -47.49 -18.32
C VAL A 728 17.63 -47.06 -18.51
N ASP A 729 18.20 -47.34 -19.67
CA ASP A 729 19.55 -46.90 -20.02
C ASP A 729 19.55 -45.44 -20.46
N LEU A 730 19.56 -44.53 -19.48
CA LEU A 730 19.61 -43.09 -19.68
C LEU A 730 21.02 -42.57 -19.36
N ALA A 731 21.78 -42.22 -20.39
CA ALA A 731 23.12 -41.66 -20.25
C ALA A 731 23.11 -40.16 -19.88
N ASP A 732 22.39 -39.35 -20.65
CA ASP A 732 22.28 -37.90 -20.43
C ASP A 732 20.80 -37.47 -20.40
N PRO A 733 20.29 -37.00 -19.24
CA PRO A 733 18.92 -36.50 -19.13
C PRO A 733 18.66 -35.19 -19.90
N GLY A 734 19.72 -34.52 -20.38
CA GLY A 734 19.65 -33.34 -21.23
C GLY A 734 19.57 -33.62 -22.73
N ASP A 735 19.74 -34.88 -23.17
CA ASP A 735 19.73 -35.24 -24.59
C ASP A 735 18.28 -35.42 -25.09
N PRO A 736 17.79 -34.64 -26.07
CA PRO A 736 16.47 -34.86 -26.67
C PRO A 736 16.39 -36.16 -27.51
N ASP A 737 17.51 -36.70 -27.97
CA ASP A 737 17.61 -37.93 -28.76
C ASP A 737 17.97 -39.15 -27.89
N HIS A 738 17.59 -39.11 -26.61
CA HIS A 738 17.88 -40.13 -25.59
C HIS A 738 17.36 -41.56 -25.89
N GLY A 739 16.57 -41.76 -26.96
CA GLY A 739 16.15 -43.10 -27.43
C GLY A 739 15.13 -43.86 -26.56
N ILE A 740 14.50 -43.19 -25.58
CA ILE A 740 13.55 -43.81 -24.64
C ILE A 740 12.11 -43.51 -25.08
N ASP A 741 11.24 -44.52 -25.13
CA ASP A 741 9.79 -44.34 -25.35
C ASP A 741 9.10 -43.87 -24.06
N LEU A 742 9.19 -42.56 -23.78
CA LEU A 742 8.54 -41.95 -22.61
C LEU A 742 7.02 -42.20 -22.56
N PRO A 743 6.26 -42.13 -23.68
CA PRO A 743 4.85 -42.50 -23.67
C PRO A 743 4.58 -43.95 -23.23
N ALA A 744 5.41 -44.91 -23.61
CA ALA A 744 5.28 -46.29 -23.15
C ALA A 744 5.60 -46.42 -21.64
N LEU A 745 6.65 -45.74 -21.17
CA LEU A 745 7.03 -45.72 -19.76
C LEU A 745 5.92 -45.12 -18.88
N ALA A 746 5.34 -44.00 -19.31
CA ALA A 746 4.21 -43.34 -18.66
C ALA A 746 2.95 -44.23 -18.61
N ARG A 747 2.60 -44.89 -19.73
CA ARG A 747 1.46 -45.82 -19.80
C ARG A 747 1.63 -47.03 -18.89
N ARG A 748 2.85 -47.57 -18.77
CA ARG A 748 3.16 -48.66 -17.84
C ARG A 748 2.82 -48.28 -16.40
N TYR A 749 3.37 -47.16 -15.92
CA TYR A 749 3.11 -46.68 -14.57
C TYR A 749 1.63 -46.35 -14.34
N ALA A 750 0.97 -45.70 -15.31
CA ALA A 750 -0.45 -45.37 -15.20
C ALA A 750 -1.33 -46.63 -15.03
N ALA A 751 -1.02 -47.72 -15.73
CA ALA A 751 -1.71 -49.00 -15.59
C ALA A 751 -1.45 -49.69 -14.24
N GLU A 752 -0.20 -49.66 -13.76
CA GLU A 752 0.17 -50.17 -12.42
C GLU A 752 -0.55 -49.40 -11.32
N TYR A 753 -0.56 -48.07 -11.41
CA TYR A 753 -1.23 -47.21 -10.44
C TYR A 753 -2.77 -47.33 -10.50
N ALA A 754 -3.35 -47.59 -11.68
CA ALA A 754 -4.77 -47.93 -11.83
C ALA A 754 -5.13 -49.21 -11.06
N THR A 755 -4.29 -50.24 -11.18
CA THR A 755 -4.45 -51.52 -10.48
C THR A 755 -4.33 -51.32 -8.98
N TYR A 756 -3.29 -50.62 -8.51
CA TYR A 756 -3.12 -50.25 -7.10
C TYR A 756 -4.34 -49.52 -6.52
N LYS A 757 -4.90 -48.54 -7.24
CA LYS A 757 -6.11 -47.82 -6.82
C LYS A 757 -7.33 -48.75 -6.73
N ALA A 758 -7.50 -49.65 -7.69
CA ALA A 758 -8.60 -50.62 -7.68
C ALA A 758 -8.48 -51.57 -6.48
N ASP A 759 -7.27 -52.06 -6.18
CA ASP A 759 -6.99 -52.96 -5.06
C ASP A 759 -7.23 -52.27 -3.71
N LYS A 760 -6.72 -51.05 -3.52
CA LYS A 760 -6.95 -50.26 -2.29
C LYS A 760 -8.43 -49.96 -2.05
N LYS A 761 -9.17 -49.62 -3.12
CA LYS A 761 -10.61 -49.40 -3.06
C LYS A 761 -11.37 -50.68 -2.69
N THR A 762 -10.94 -51.83 -3.22
CA THR A 762 -11.51 -53.14 -2.88
C THR A 762 -11.22 -53.52 -1.43
N ALA A 763 -10.04 -53.15 -0.91
CA ALA A 763 -9.64 -53.33 0.49
C ALA A 763 -10.27 -52.33 1.48
N GLY A 764 -11.15 -51.42 1.03
CA GLY A 764 -11.83 -50.44 1.88
C GLY A 764 -10.94 -49.30 2.41
N SER A 765 -9.70 -49.17 1.91
CA SER A 765 -8.79 -48.08 2.28
C SER A 765 -9.06 -46.84 1.44
N LEU A 766 -9.45 -45.73 2.09
CA LEU A 766 -9.60 -44.43 1.44
C LEU A 766 -8.26 -43.68 1.30
N ASP A 767 -7.21 -44.16 1.96
CA ASP A 767 -5.88 -43.58 1.89
C ASP A 767 -5.11 -44.15 0.70
N ILE A 768 -5.17 -43.43 -0.43
CA ILE A 768 -4.50 -43.75 -1.69
C ILE A 768 -3.25 -42.89 -1.77
N GLN A 769 -2.08 -43.53 -1.94
CA GLN A 769 -0.82 -42.83 -2.14
C GLN A 769 -0.90 -41.86 -3.32
N LYS A 770 -0.52 -40.61 -3.09
CA LYS A 770 -0.44 -39.59 -4.15
C LYS A 770 0.81 -39.81 -4.99
N ILE A 771 0.73 -39.48 -6.27
CA ILE A 771 1.88 -39.47 -7.17
C ILE A 771 2.66 -38.17 -6.88
N PRO A 772 3.93 -38.23 -6.45
CA PRO A 772 4.73 -37.04 -6.23
C PRO A 772 4.79 -36.15 -7.48
N GLY A 773 4.72 -34.83 -7.31
CA GLY A 773 4.78 -33.90 -8.44
C GLY A 773 3.51 -33.80 -9.31
N VAL A 774 2.49 -34.62 -9.03
CA VAL A 774 1.22 -34.65 -9.78
C VAL A 774 0.05 -34.41 -8.83
N ASN A 775 -0.70 -33.31 -9.02
CA ASN A 775 -1.78 -32.94 -8.09
C ASN A 775 -3.04 -32.37 -8.78
N HIS A 776 -4.12 -32.35 -8.00
CA HIS A 776 -5.43 -31.73 -8.27
C HIS A 776 -5.90 -31.16 -6.90
N PRO A 777 -6.52 -29.95 -6.71
CA PRO A 777 -7.04 -28.90 -7.61
C PRO A 777 -6.56 -27.44 -7.28
N VAL A 778 -6.22 -26.61 -8.27
CA VAL A 778 -6.29 -25.13 -8.10
C VAL A 778 -7.20 -24.49 -9.15
N PHE A 779 -7.20 -25.03 -10.36
CA PHE A 779 -8.02 -24.54 -11.47
C PHE A 779 -9.10 -25.57 -11.78
N LYS A 780 -10.19 -25.55 -11.00
CA LYS A 780 -11.33 -26.45 -11.25
C LYS A 780 -11.95 -26.10 -12.63
N ASP A 781 -12.41 -27.12 -13.34
CA ASP A 781 -13.30 -27.05 -14.53
C ASP A 781 -12.66 -26.92 -15.94
N LYS A 782 -11.39 -27.29 -16.14
CA LYS A 782 -10.80 -27.42 -17.49
C LYS A 782 -10.47 -28.88 -17.86
N PRO A 783 -10.59 -29.28 -19.14
CA PRO A 783 -10.16 -30.60 -19.62
C PRO A 783 -8.66 -30.88 -19.44
N VAL A 784 -7.83 -29.83 -19.52
CA VAL A 784 -6.39 -29.86 -19.27
C VAL A 784 -6.04 -28.79 -18.24
N ASN A 785 -5.38 -29.21 -17.17
CA ASN A 785 -4.95 -28.31 -16.10
C ASN A 785 -3.48 -27.95 -16.26
N HIS A 786 -3.16 -26.67 -16.07
CA HIS A 786 -1.79 -26.16 -16.10
C HIS A 786 -1.45 -25.45 -14.79
N ASP A 787 -0.23 -25.66 -14.29
CA ASP A 787 0.36 -24.81 -13.26
C ASP A 787 1.10 -23.67 -13.98
N PRO A 788 0.73 -22.39 -13.77
CA PRO A 788 1.39 -21.27 -14.42
C PRO A 788 2.91 -21.21 -14.21
N ARG A 789 3.40 -21.77 -13.09
CA ARG A 789 4.83 -21.82 -12.78
C ARG A 789 5.55 -22.87 -13.61
N GLU A 790 4.93 -24.04 -13.78
CA GLU A 790 5.48 -25.08 -14.67
C GLU A 790 5.51 -24.62 -16.11
N VAL A 791 4.43 -24.00 -16.59
CA VAL A 791 4.36 -23.45 -17.95
C VAL A 791 5.47 -22.43 -18.18
N PHE A 792 5.68 -21.51 -17.23
CA PHE A 792 6.75 -20.53 -17.32
C PHE A 792 8.14 -21.19 -17.40
N VAL A 793 8.43 -22.15 -16.52
CA VAL A 793 9.75 -22.83 -16.51
C VAL A 793 9.94 -23.62 -17.80
N ARG A 794 8.91 -24.33 -18.27
CA ARG A 794 8.95 -25.04 -19.55
C ARG A 794 9.33 -24.10 -20.69
N GLU A 795 8.58 -23.01 -20.86
CA GLU A 795 8.81 -22.04 -21.92
C GLU A 795 10.18 -21.34 -21.79
N LEU A 796 10.67 -21.16 -20.57
CA LEU A 796 11.99 -20.59 -20.30
C LEU A 796 13.11 -21.53 -20.79
N PHE A 797 13.02 -22.82 -20.51
CA PHE A 797 14.01 -23.82 -20.94
C PHE A 797 13.90 -24.14 -22.43
N GLU A 798 12.69 -24.17 -22.99
CA GLU A 798 12.46 -24.31 -24.44
C GLU A 798 13.13 -23.18 -25.22
N ARG A 799 13.00 -21.91 -24.78
CA ARG A 799 13.68 -20.77 -25.40
C ARG A 799 15.20 -20.83 -25.32
N ARG A 800 15.74 -21.62 -24.40
CA ARG A 800 17.18 -21.84 -24.22
C ARG A 800 17.67 -23.09 -24.93
N GLU A 801 16.78 -23.81 -25.62
CA GLU A 801 17.08 -25.08 -26.27
C GLU A 801 17.58 -26.15 -25.28
N GLU A 802 17.17 -26.05 -24.01
CA GLU A 802 17.55 -26.97 -22.95
C GLU A 802 16.46 -28.03 -22.72
N TYR A 803 16.81 -29.31 -22.91
CA TYR A 803 15.89 -30.42 -22.69
C TYR A 803 16.05 -31.05 -21.29
N ASN A 804 14.99 -31.66 -20.77
CA ASN A 804 15.00 -32.45 -19.54
C ASN A 804 14.04 -33.62 -19.66
N VAL A 805 14.59 -34.83 -19.80
CA VAL A 805 13.84 -36.08 -19.97
C VAL A 805 12.87 -36.37 -18.82
N PHE A 806 13.23 -36.00 -17.58
CA PHE A 806 12.38 -36.22 -16.41
C PHE A 806 11.15 -35.30 -16.41
N HIS A 807 11.33 -34.05 -16.84
CA HIS A 807 10.21 -33.11 -17.00
C HIS A 807 9.29 -33.56 -18.14
N ALA A 808 9.86 -33.99 -19.27
CA ALA A 808 9.10 -34.57 -20.38
C ALA A 808 8.32 -35.83 -19.96
N TYR A 809 8.92 -36.69 -19.13
CA TYR A 809 8.24 -37.85 -18.56
C TYR A 809 7.00 -37.48 -17.74
N TYR A 810 7.07 -36.46 -16.87
CA TYR A 810 5.91 -35.99 -16.12
C TYR A 810 4.77 -35.50 -17.04
N GLN A 811 5.10 -34.87 -18.16
CA GLN A 811 4.10 -34.42 -19.14
C GLN A 811 3.42 -35.61 -19.84
N GLU A 812 4.15 -36.66 -20.17
CA GLU A 812 3.57 -37.90 -20.70
C GLU A 812 2.77 -38.66 -19.63
N LEU A 813 3.22 -38.65 -18.37
CA LEU A 813 2.55 -39.29 -17.25
C LEU A 813 1.15 -38.72 -17.03
N VAL A 814 0.98 -37.40 -16.99
CA VAL A 814 -0.35 -36.79 -16.78
C VAL A 814 -1.32 -37.08 -17.92
N LYS A 815 -0.83 -37.24 -19.16
CA LYS A 815 -1.64 -37.67 -20.32
C LYS A 815 -2.04 -39.14 -20.17
N ALA A 816 -1.07 -40.01 -19.87
CA ALA A 816 -1.32 -41.43 -19.68
C ALA A 816 -2.32 -41.72 -18.55
N LEU A 817 -2.27 -40.97 -17.45
CA LEU A 817 -3.25 -41.07 -16.34
C LEU A 817 -4.68 -40.68 -16.77
N TYR A 818 -4.84 -39.79 -17.75
CA TYR A 818 -6.14 -39.44 -18.30
C TYR A 818 -6.63 -40.50 -19.29
N GLU A 819 -5.76 -40.92 -20.22
CA GLU A 819 -6.08 -41.91 -21.25
C GLU A 819 -6.45 -43.29 -20.66
N THR A 820 -5.82 -43.66 -19.54
CA THR A 820 -6.11 -44.92 -18.81
C THR A 820 -7.30 -44.81 -17.86
N GLY A 821 -7.95 -43.64 -17.76
CA GLY A 821 -9.12 -43.42 -16.89
C GLY A 821 -8.81 -43.30 -15.39
N VAL A 822 -7.54 -43.22 -15.01
CA VAL A 822 -7.11 -43.01 -13.61
C VAL A 822 -7.49 -41.62 -13.09
N SER A 823 -7.56 -40.65 -13.99
CA SER A 823 -7.95 -39.26 -13.75
C SER A 823 -9.08 -38.84 -14.67
N ARG A 824 -9.92 -37.88 -14.22
CA ARG A 824 -11.06 -37.37 -15.01
C ARG A 824 -10.66 -36.35 -16.08
N ASN A 825 -9.57 -35.63 -15.84
CA ASN A 825 -9.00 -34.58 -16.68
C ASN A 825 -7.48 -34.77 -16.68
N VAL A 826 -6.77 -34.20 -17.64
CA VAL A 826 -5.30 -34.17 -17.60
C VAL A 826 -4.87 -33.32 -16.41
N TYR A 827 -4.19 -33.95 -15.45
CA TYR A 827 -3.66 -33.28 -14.26
C TYR A 827 -2.52 -32.33 -14.62
N CYS A 828 -2.30 -31.31 -13.78
CA CYS A 828 -1.15 -30.45 -13.96
C CYS A 828 0.11 -31.13 -13.40
N VAL A 829 1.21 -30.97 -14.12
CA VAL A 829 2.56 -31.10 -13.56
C VAL A 829 2.75 -29.90 -12.63
N ASN A 830 3.00 -30.13 -11.35
CA ASN A 830 3.13 -29.04 -10.38
C ASN A 830 4.60 -28.58 -10.26
N ILE A 831 4.81 -27.53 -9.47
CA ILE A 831 6.17 -27.02 -9.22
C ILE A 831 7.12 -28.03 -8.57
N ASP A 832 6.62 -28.97 -7.76
CA ASP A 832 7.46 -29.99 -7.11
C ASP A 832 8.05 -30.97 -8.12
N ALA A 833 7.28 -31.35 -9.16
CA ALA A 833 7.78 -32.14 -10.28
C ALA A 833 8.89 -31.41 -11.04
N VAL A 834 8.71 -30.11 -11.30
CA VAL A 834 9.72 -29.28 -11.97
C VAL A 834 11.00 -29.20 -11.14
N ILE A 835 10.87 -28.99 -9.82
CA ILE A 835 12.02 -28.96 -8.90
C ILE A 835 12.76 -30.29 -8.93
N ALA A 836 12.04 -31.41 -8.80
CA ALA A 836 12.63 -32.75 -8.83
C ALA A 836 13.33 -33.04 -10.17
N ALA A 837 12.71 -32.69 -11.30
CA ALA A 837 13.26 -32.93 -12.63
C ALA A 837 14.54 -32.13 -12.89
N LEU A 838 14.53 -30.83 -12.57
CA LEU A 838 15.71 -29.98 -12.75
C LEU A 838 16.86 -30.41 -11.83
N LEU A 839 16.55 -30.75 -10.57
CA LEU A 839 17.55 -31.21 -9.62
C LEU A 839 18.14 -32.57 -10.03
N LEU A 840 17.29 -33.52 -10.43
CA LEU A 840 17.78 -34.83 -10.85
C LEU A 840 18.62 -34.74 -12.12
N LYS A 841 18.30 -33.86 -13.08
CA LYS A 841 19.15 -33.60 -14.25
C LYS A 841 20.59 -33.28 -13.84
N MET A 842 20.77 -32.39 -12.87
CA MET A 842 22.09 -31.98 -12.38
C MET A 842 22.84 -33.09 -11.63
N LEU A 843 22.11 -33.96 -10.92
CA LEU A 843 22.68 -34.99 -10.05
C LEU A 843 22.75 -36.39 -10.71
N TRP A 844 22.16 -36.56 -11.89
CA TRP A 844 21.97 -37.88 -12.52
C TRP A 844 23.27 -38.61 -12.79
N ARG A 845 24.22 -37.94 -13.45
CA ARG A 845 25.49 -38.56 -13.83
C ARG A 845 26.33 -38.94 -12.61
N PRO A 846 26.56 -38.05 -11.61
CA PRO A 846 27.22 -38.44 -10.37
C PRO A 846 26.52 -39.60 -9.64
N TYR A 847 25.18 -39.67 -9.67
CA TYR A 847 24.44 -40.80 -9.10
C TYR A 847 24.66 -42.10 -9.87
N ARG A 848 24.56 -42.07 -11.21
CA ARG A 848 24.76 -43.24 -12.08
C ARG A 848 26.18 -43.79 -12.03
N ASP A 849 27.16 -42.90 -11.92
CA ASP A 849 28.58 -43.25 -11.81
C ASP A 849 28.96 -43.75 -10.41
N GLY A 850 28.03 -43.73 -9.45
CA GLY A 850 28.23 -44.17 -8.06
C GLY A 850 28.94 -43.16 -7.16
N ALA A 851 29.18 -41.93 -7.64
CA ALA A 851 29.78 -40.85 -6.88
C ALA A 851 28.80 -40.21 -5.86
N LEU A 852 27.49 -40.32 -6.10
CA LEU A 852 26.44 -39.92 -5.14
C LEU A 852 25.59 -41.12 -4.74
N THR A 853 25.34 -41.26 -3.42
CA THR A 853 24.38 -42.23 -2.90
C THR A 853 22.94 -41.71 -2.99
N LYS A 854 21.96 -42.59 -2.77
CA LYS A 854 20.55 -42.19 -2.75
C LYS A 854 20.24 -41.20 -1.61
N GLU A 855 20.90 -41.35 -0.47
CA GLU A 855 20.81 -40.45 0.69
C GLU A 855 21.45 -39.07 0.40
N ALA A 856 22.51 -39.05 -0.41
CA ALA A 856 23.14 -37.81 -0.85
C ALA A 856 22.20 -36.98 -1.74
N LEU A 857 21.38 -37.63 -2.58
CA LEU A 857 20.36 -36.94 -3.38
C LEU A 857 19.29 -36.25 -2.52
N GLU A 858 18.83 -36.92 -1.45
CA GLU A 858 17.90 -36.34 -0.48
C GLU A 858 18.50 -35.11 0.21
N THR A 859 19.76 -35.26 0.64
CA THR A 859 20.52 -34.21 1.30
C THR A 859 20.71 -33.00 0.39
N SER A 860 21.06 -33.21 -0.88
CA SER A 860 21.18 -32.13 -1.88
C SER A 860 19.85 -31.45 -2.14
N ALA A 861 18.75 -32.19 -2.28
CA ALA A 861 17.42 -31.60 -2.47
C ALA A 861 17.01 -30.69 -1.31
N PHE A 862 17.22 -31.17 -0.08
CA PHE A 862 16.88 -30.39 1.09
C PHE A 862 17.83 -29.18 1.26
N THR A 863 19.12 -29.35 1.00
CA THR A 863 20.10 -28.25 1.09
C THR A 863 19.80 -27.13 0.09
N LEU A 864 19.41 -27.47 -1.15
CA LEU A 864 19.00 -26.48 -2.14
C LEU A 864 17.77 -25.68 -1.68
N PHE A 865 16.78 -26.35 -1.09
CA PHE A 865 15.64 -25.67 -0.47
C PHE A 865 16.10 -24.71 0.63
N LEU A 866 17.05 -25.13 1.47
CA LEU A 866 17.56 -24.29 2.55
C LEU A 866 18.31 -23.06 2.04
N TYR A 867 19.11 -23.17 0.97
CA TYR A 867 19.77 -22.02 0.33
C TYR A 867 18.75 -20.96 -0.11
N ALA A 868 17.74 -21.38 -0.86
CA ALA A 868 16.72 -20.47 -1.36
C ALA A 868 15.91 -19.86 -0.22
N ARG A 869 15.43 -20.70 0.70
CA ARG A 869 14.54 -20.28 1.77
C ARG A 869 15.23 -19.41 2.82
N MET A 870 16.54 -19.60 3.03
CA MET A 870 17.35 -18.69 3.84
C MET A 870 17.26 -17.24 3.36
N LEU A 871 17.34 -17.01 2.04
CA LEU A 871 17.28 -15.66 1.47
C LEU A 871 15.88 -15.03 1.64
N GLY A 872 14.82 -15.77 1.30
CA GLY A 872 13.46 -15.27 1.50
C GLY A 872 13.09 -15.08 2.98
N CYS A 873 13.54 -15.97 3.88
CA CYS A 873 13.37 -15.79 5.31
C CYS A 873 14.19 -14.62 5.85
N ALA A 874 15.36 -14.30 5.30
CA ALA A 874 16.10 -13.10 5.67
C ALA A 874 15.30 -11.82 5.36
N ALA A 875 14.59 -11.79 4.23
CA ALA A 875 13.68 -10.69 3.91
C ALA A 875 12.51 -10.59 4.90
N GLU A 876 11.93 -11.72 5.32
CA GLU A 876 10.87 -11.75 6.34
C GLU A 876 11.38 -11.33 7.73
N ILE A 877 12.63 -11.68 8.06
CA ILE A 877 13.29 -11.28 9.31
C ILE A 877 13.55 -9.77 9.31
N ASP A 878 14.13 -9.22 8.24
CA ASP A 878 14.36 -7.78 8.10
C ASP A 878 13.04 -6.98 8.15
N ASP A 879 12.01 -7.47 7.45
CA ASP A 879 10.71 -6.82 7.43
C ASP A 879 10.03 -6.85 8.80
N HIS A 880 10.08 -7.98 9.52
CA HIS A 880 9.55 -8.07 10.88
C HIS A 880 10.39 -7.31 11.91
N LEU A 881 11.70 -7.20 11.71
CA LEU A 881 12.56 -6.35 12.52
C LEU A 881 12.14 -4.87 12.41
N ASN A 882 11.79 -4.44 11.20
CA ASN A 882 11.39 -3.06 10.90
C ASN A 882 9.92 -2.74 11.20
N ARG A 883 9.00 -3.66 10.90
CA ARG A 883 7.54 -3.47 10.95
C ARG A 883 6.87 -4.26 12.06
N GLY A 884 7.55 -5.22 12.67
CA GLY A 884 6.94 -6.16 13.60
C GLY A 884 6.54 -5.52 14.92
N ARG A 885 5.46 -6.07 15.47
CA ARG A 885 5.18 -6.07 16.92
C ARG A 885 5.37 -7.49 17.44
N ASN A 886 5.46 -7.64 18.76
CA ASN A 886 5.44 -8.96 19.39
C ASN A 886 4.33 -9.85 18.83
N MET A 887 4.71 -11.02 18.30
CA MET A 887 3.80 -12.00 17.73
C MET A 887 3.58 -13.15 18.71
N ASP A 888 2.32 -13.49 18.97
CA ASP A 888 1.97 -14.74 19.67
C ASP A 888 1.84 -15.89 18.66
N THR A 889 2.87 -16.74 18.65
CA THR A 889 2.93 -17.95 17.82
C THR A 889 2.21 -19.14 18.44
N ARG A 890 1.71 -19.03 19.69
CA ARG A 890 0.99 -20.13 20.33
C ARG A 890 -0.33 -20.39 19.61
N THR A 891 -0.69 -21.67 19.55
CA THR A 891 -2.06 -22.04 19.17
C THR A 891 -3.00 -21.63 20.30
N ALA A 892 -4.08 -20.92 19.96
CA ALA A 892 -5.08 -20.54 20.96
C ALA A 892 -5.59 -21.79 21.68
N ALA A 893 -5.74 -21.71 23.01
CA ALA A 893 -6.17 -22.86 23.82
C ALA A 893 -7.49 -23.46 23.32
N SER A 894 -8.39 -22.66 22.75
CA SER A 894 -9.64 -23.11 22.13
C SER A 894 -9.47 -24.01 20.90
N LYS A 895 -8.29 -24.03 20.29
CA LYS A 895 -7.92 -24.91 19.17
C LYS A 895 -7.06 -26.09 19.60
N CYS A 896 -6.72 -26.19 20.88
CA CYS A 896 -6.00 -27.33 21.44
C CYS A 896 -7.00 -28.30 22.05
N GLN A 897 -6.76 -29.61 21.89
CA GLN A 897 -7.49 -30.65 22.60
C GLN A 897 -6.50 -31.48 23.42
N TYR A 898 -6.90 -31.90 24.61
CA TYR A 898 -6.14 -32.90 25.36
C TYR A 898 -6.25 -34.23 24.62
N VAL A 899 -5.11 -34.79 24.23
CA VAL A 899 -5.03 -36.16 23.75
C VAL A 899 -4.77 -37.01 24.99
N SER A 900 -5.80 -37.71 25.45
CA SER A 900 -5.76 -38.62 26.61
C SER A 900 -5.21 -39.98 26.23
#